data_AF-A0A0T0M565-F1
#
_entry.id   AF-A0A0T0M565-F1
#
_cell.length_a   1.000
_cell.length_b   1.000
_cell.length_c   1.000
_cell.angle_alpha   90.00
_cell.angle_beta   90.00
_cell.angle_gamma   90.00
#
_symmetry.space_group_name_H-M   'P 1'
#
loop_
_entity.id
_entity.type
_entity.pdbx_description
1 polymer ?
#
loop_
_entity_poly.entity_id
_entity_poly.type
_entity_poly.pdbx_seq_one_letter_code
_entity_poly.pdbx_strand_id
1 'polypeptide(L)'
;MFKDNKSTKTSVPKGVEPSSALKNVKETVTNQAIGKTSEKLQQAGGKAHKVSQKFTQAQTTMATATGASGMFMNQQIQPENRAVVNDKLWSDQPTSKILNAGSIAASQILGINRVVKLEVVIEGKTIAHFKHFTLQQSAVKHHHFSLTLAHDSLGNVENYQLEEAQNFLGKRLTVIFKYKDVEGGPERNFVGVITEVGFSQEKGSLGNVVLKGYSPTVLLDAAPHIQSFGGAQAISLNRIADQVIKEAFSSNKFDFRVDAQYGDISYSSQYEETHYNYLARIAEAYGEQFFYDGEVLHFGKLPPQEQPVKLIYGSSVTDVSIKMKAQHVNPSFYGYNSSKNEKLTTGNSNISHASDIAKRAYDISQKTFTTPSLRVAPIKAASFTDIDASQKGTAGSKASDVFITSGTTTVPFLYPGCAADIEMRKNDSNETTYFTKLLITDVSHEVDARGYYTGAFEAIAADSGYIPRPEFESPKAEAQFAKVISNTDPMNQGRVQIQFDWQSGSDTSEFIRVMTPDAGGSDKVSKNRGFMAIPEVGDQVVVNFVHQHPDRPFVMGGMFHGGVGGGGGAGNNIKSLSSRSGNKLELDDGAGSVFLTDQGGANMKFDGAGNATTNTNNDKTVTVGNNNSVNVANDNTLKAGNTSMIDVGGNSVLQMDKSGKVSLTASTEFKIIVGASTIVIDKTGKITINGKEIKVDATQSINLSATNETTVGGKNVKVTGSTEVQINGSKVNINK
;
A
#
# COMPACT_ATOMS: atom_id res chain seq x y z
N MET A 1 22.11 45.59 28.51
CA MET A 1 23.32 45.43 29.34
C MET A 1 24.30 44.58 28.54
N PHE A 2 25.48 45.12 28.22
CA PHE A 2 26.77 44.79 28.87
C PHE A 2 27.17 43.31 28.66
N LYS A 3 28.09 43.00 27.73
CA LYS A 3 29.58 43.10 27.82
C LYS A 3 30.18 41.87 28.54
N ASP A 4 31.43 41.43 28.38
CA ASP A 4 32.55 41.76 27.46
C ASP A 4 33.42 40.47 27.38
N ASN A 5 34.21 40.14 26.35
CA ASN A 5 34.47 40.73 25.02
C ASN A 5 34.75 39.51 24.06
N LYS A 6 35.77 39.32 23.21
CA LYS A 6 36.91 40.07 22.66
C LYS A 6 37.27 39.51 21.27
N SER A 7 37.75 40.33 20.34
CA SER A 7 38.34 39.92 19.06
C SER A 7 39.38 40.95 18.58
N THR A 8 40.14 40.56 17.54
CA THR A 8 41.10 41.30 16.67
C THR A 8 42.55 41.31 17.18
N LYS A 9 43.59 41.17 16.33
CA LYS A 9 44.04 41.97 15.16
C LYS A 9 45.18 41.21 14.41
N THR A 10 45.72 41.50 13.21
CA THR A 10 45.52 42.51 12.13
C THR A 10 46.32 42.14 10.85
N SER A 11 45.77 42.38 9.64
CA SER A 11 46.45 42.85 8.38
C SER A 11 47.69 42.10 7.79
N VAL A 12 48.18 42.26 6.56
CA VAL A 12 47.85 43.11 5.37
C VAL A 12 47.82 42.21 4.08
N PRO A 13 48.48 42.52 2.92
CA PRO A 13 48.00 43.31 1.78
C PRO A 13 47.67 42.49 0.49
N LYS A 14 47.30 43.19 -0.60
CA LYS A 14 47.19 42.63 -1.97
C LYS A 14 48.57 42.56 -2.68
N GLY A 15 48.74 41.57 -3.56
CA GLY A 15 49.45 41.72 -4.84
C GLY A 15 50.72 40.89 -5.08
N VAL A 16 50.99 40.64 -6.37
CA VAL A 16 52.13 39.92 -7.00
C VAL A 16 51.90 38.42 -7.31
N GLU A 17 52.02 38.06 -8.60
CA GLU A 17 52.10 36.68 -9.11
C GLU A 17 53.49 36.08 -8.89
N PRO A 18 53.63 34.74 -8.87
CA PRO A 18 54.51 34.18 -9.91
C PRO A 18 54.19 32.77 -10.46
N SER A 19 54.45 32.63 -11.76
CA SER A 19 55.01 31.43 -12.42
C SER A 19 54.12 30.20 -12.70
N SER A 20 54.44 29.53 -13.80
CA SER A 20 53.68 28.45 -14.45
C SER A 20 53.92 27.04 -13.88
N ALA A 21 54.69 26.89 -12.80
CA ALA A 21 55.11 25.58 -12.29
C ALA A 21 54.00 24.77 -11.57
N LEU A 22 52.90 25.41 -11.13
CA LEU A 22 51.90 24.81 -10.23
C LEU A 22 50.72 24.08 -10.91
N LYS A 23 50.63 24.07 -12.25
CA LYS A 23 49.54 23.35 -12.96
C LYS A 23 49.77 21.83 -13.00
N ASN A 24 50.94 21.38 -13.46
CA ASN A 24 51.21 19.98 -13.80
C ASN A 24 51.10 19.01 -12.60
N VAL A 25 51.29 19.51 -11.38
CA VAL A 25 51.17 18.70 -10.15
C VAL A 25 49.71 18.36 -9.83
N LYS A 26 48.75 19.26 -10.13
CA LYS A 26 47.33 19.05 -9.82
C LYS A 26 46.68 18.00 -10.71
N GLU A 27 46.97 18.00 -12.00
CA GLU A 27 46.41 17.03 -12.95
C GLU A 27 46.91 15.60 -12.67
N THR A 28 48.21 15.46 -12.38
CA THR A 28 48.84 14.17 -12.04
C THR A 28 48.20 13.50 -10.83
N VAL A 29 47.94 14.25 -9.74
CA VAL A 29 47.30 13.72 -8.52
C VAL A 29 45.81 13.39 -8.77
N THR A 30 45.12 14.19 -9.58
CA THR A 30 43.69 14.00 -9.87
C THR A 30 43.46 12.72 -10.70
N ASN A 31 44.28 12.48 -11.72
CA ASN A 31 44.17 11.29 -12.57
C ASN A 31 44.47 9.98 -11.81
N GLN A 32 45.43 9.98 -10.86
CA GLN A 32 45.69 8.81 -10.01
C GLN A 32 44.54 8.48 -9.04
N ALA A 33 43.78 9.49 -8.59
CA ALA A 33 42.59 9.28 -7.76
C ALA A 33 41.42 8.68 -8.56
N ILE A 34 41.23 9.12 -9.81
CA ILE A 34 40.19 8.62 -10.71
C ILE A 34 40.45 7.15 -11.07
N GLY A 35 41.69 6.78 -11.44
CA GLY A 35 42.06 5.40 -11.77
C GLY A 35 41.73 4.40 -10.65
N LYS A 36 42.20 4.67 -9.43
CA LYS A 36 41.96 3.82 -8.24
C LYS A 36 40.49 3.74 -7.80
N THR A 37 39.64 4.65 -8.29
CA THR A 37 38.19 4.61 -8.06
C THR A 37 37.50 3.73 -9.10
N SER A 38 37.93 3.78 -10.36
CA SER A 38 37.40 2.95 -11.45
C SER A 38 37.66 1.45 -11.23
N GLU A 39 38.86 1.07 -10.80
CA GLU A 39 39.20 -0.33 -10.48
C GLU A 39 38.29 -0.91 -9.37
N LYS A 40 37.97 -0.11 -8.34
CA LYS A 40 37.06 -0.50 -7.26
C LYS A 40 35.62 -0.68 -7.75
N LEU A 41 35.16 0.17 -8.68
CA LEU A 41 33.83 0.03 -9.29
C LEU A 41 33.73 -1.24 -10.15
N GLN A 42 34.76 -1.60 -10.92
CA GLN A 42 34.79 -2.85 -11.67
C GLN A 42 34.78 -4.08 -10.75
N GLN A 43 35.55 -4.06 -9.64
CA GLN A 43 35.52 -5.15 -8.65
C GLN A 43 34.16 -5.25 -7.90
N ALA A 44 33.43 -4.16 -7.74
CA ALA A 44 32.07 -4.17 -7.21
C ALA A 44 31.08 -4.81 -8.21
N GLY A 45 31.13 -4.40 -9.49
CA GLY A 45 30.29 -4.99 -10.55
C GLY A 45 30.48 -6.51 -10.70
N GLY A 46 31.74 -6.98 -10.65
CA GLY A 46 32.06 -8.41 -10.71
C GLY A 46 31.51 -9.23 -9.52
N LYS A 47 31.26 -8.60 -8.36
CA LYS A 47 30.56 -9.24 -7.23
C LYS A 47 29.05 -9.25 -7.42
N ALA A 48 28.46 -8.16 -7.91
CA ALA A 48 27.02 -8.10 -8.19
C ALA A 48 26.58 -9.17 -9.22
N HIS A 49 27.37 -9.37 -10.28
CA HIS A 49 27.09 -10.40 -11.29
C HIS A 49 27.09 -11.83 -10.71
N LYS A 50 28.02 -12.16 -9.79
CA LYS A 50 28.09 -13.47 -9.14
C LYS A 50 26.96 -13.71 -8.11
N VAL A 51 26.37 -12.65 -7.56
CA VAL A 51 25.15 -12.77 -6.74
C VAL A 51 23.94 -13.03 -7.63
N SER A 52 23.80 -12.30 -8.75
CA SER A 52 22.72 -12.50 -9.73
C SER A 52 22.68 -13.93 -10.26
N GLN A 53 23.81 -14.47 -10.74
CA GLN A 53 23.89 -15.85 -11.24
C GLN A 53 23.53 -16.91 -10.19
N LYS A 54 23.87 -16.69 -8.91
CA LYS A 54 23.43 -17.57 -7.81
C LYS A 54 21.93 -17.49 -7.55
N PHE A 55 21.32 -16.31 -7.72
CA PHE A 55 19.87 -16.14 -7.60
C PHE A 55 19.13 -16.90 -8.72
N THR A 56 19.63 -16.84 -9.96
CA THR A 56 19.09 -17.60 -11.09
C THR A 56 19.20 -19.12 -10.86
N GLN A 57 20.36 -19.62 -10.40
CA GLN A 57 20.54 -21.03 -10.08
C GLN A 57 19.63 -21.52 -8.93
N ALA A 58 19.40 -20.67 -7.91
CA ALA A 58 18.48 -20.99 -6.82
C ALA A 58 17.01 -21.10 -7.28
N GLN A 59 16.59 -20.26 -8.24
CA GLN A 59 15.28 -20.41 -8.88
C GLN A 59 15.18 -21.69 -9.71
N THR A 60 16.26 -22.14 -10.36
CA THR A 60 16.23 -23.38 -11.14
C THR A 60 16.12 -24.64 -10.28
N THR A 61 16.75 -24.67 -9.10
CA THR A 61 16.71 -25.86 -8.21
C THR A 61 15.40 -26.03 -7.43
N MET A 62 14.61 -24.97 -7.23
CA MET A 62 13.25 -25.11 -6.69
C MET A 62 12.27 -25.70 -7.71
N ALA A 63 12.44 -25.40 -9.01
CA ALA A 63 11.57 -25.90 -10.08
C ALA A 63 11.67 -27.43 -10.30
N THR A 64 12.75 -28.08 -9.85
CA THR A 64 12.99 -29.52 -10.01
C THR A 64 12.47 -30.40 -8.87
N ALA A 65 11.84 -29.82 -7.84
CA ALA A 65 11.52 -30.52 -6.59
C ALA A 65 10.06 -31.04 -6.45
N THR A 66 9.17 -30.75 -7.42
CA THR A 66 7.73 -31.06 -7.33
C THR A 66 7.20 -32.02 -8.41
N GLY A 67 8.05 -32.47 -9.35
CA GLY A 67 7.63 -33.26 -10.52
C GLY A 67 7.53 -34.77 -10.29
N ALA A 68 6.71 -35.25 -9.35
CA ALA A 68 6.65 -36.70 -9.04
C ALA A 68 5.34 -37.27 -8.42
N SER A 69 4.14 -37.00 -8.97
CA SER A 69 3.02 -38.00 -9.01
C SER A 69 1.72 -37.47 -9.65
N GLY A 70 0.95 -38.38 -10.27
CA GLY A 70 -0.52 -38.30 -10.39
C GLY A 70 -1.14 -37.31 -11.40
N MET A 71 -1.56 -37.80 -12.56
CA MET A 71 -2.47 -37.07 -13.47
C MET A 71 -3.93 -37.19 -12.99
N PHE A 72 -4.77 -36.17 -13.20
CA PHE A 72 -6.10 -36.29 -13.84
C PHE A 72 -6.78 -34.93 -14.11
N MET A 73 -7.54 -34.84 -15.21
CA MET A 73 -8.58 -33.83 -15.55
C MET A 73 -8.20 -32.34 -15.71
N ASN A 74 -7.43 -32.05 -16.75
CA ASN A 74 -7.89 -31.27 -17.92
C ASN A 74 -8.53 -29.87 -17.74
N GLN A 75 -7.69 -28.85 -17.52
CA GLN A 75 -7.80 -27.56 -18.25
C GLN A 75 -6.38 -27.12 -18.68
N GLN A 76 -6.23 -26.59 -19.90
CA GLN A 76 -4.92 -26.18 -20.42
C GLN A 76 -4.52 -24.80 -19.89
N ILE A 77 -3.59 -24.78 -18.93
CA ILE A 77 -2.88 -23.56 -18.53
C ILE A 77 -1.96 -23.15 -19.68
N GLN A 78 -2.28 -22.07 -20.40
CA GLN A 78 -1.32 -21.44 -21.29
C GLN A 78 -0.32 -20.60 -20.48
N PRO A 79 0.97 -20.58 -20.86
CA PRO A 79 1.97 -19.76 -20.17
C PRO A 79 1.72 -18.26 -20.41
N GLU A 80 1.80 -17.44 -19.37
CA GLU A 80 1.67 -15.99 -19.47
C GLU A 80 2.79 -15.37 -20.32
N ASN A 81 2.51 -15.12 -21.60
CA ASN A 81 3.38 -14.33 -22.45
C ASN A 81 3.34 -12.86 -22.01
N ARG A 82 4.49 -12.31 -21.62
CA ARG A 82 4.69 -10.86 -21.36
C ARG A 82 4.74 -10.07 -22.68
N ALA A 83 3.65 -10.14 -23.45
CA ALA A 83 3.53 -9.62 -24.81
C ALA A 83 2.25 -8.79 -24.99
N VAL A 84 1.95 -7.90 -24.03
CA VAL A 84 0.98 -6.79 -24.21
C VAL A 84 1.73 -5.46 -24.28
N VAL A 85 2.75 -5.45 -25.14
CA VAL A 85 3.47 -4.27 -25.63
C VAL A 85 3.69 -4.54 -27.12
N ASN A 86 3.41 -3.54 -27.97
CA ASN A 86 3.41 -3.63 -29.44
C ASN A 86 2.27 -4.42 -30.09
N ASP A 87 1.03 -4.12 -29.71
CA ASP A 87 -0.04 -4.01 -30.72
C ASP A 87 -1.06 -2.92 -30.31
N LYS A 88 -0.73 -1.66 -30.63
CA LYS A 88 -1.64 -0.53 -30.40
C LYS A 88 -2.63 -0.40 -31.58
N LEU A 89 -3.58 -1.33 -31.69
CA LEU A 89 -4.66 -1.24 -32.70
C LEU A 89 -5.49 0.08 -32.64
N TRP A 90 -5.37 0.82 -31.54
CA TRP A 90 -6.15 2.01 -31.20
C TRP A 90 -5.33 3.32 -31.10
N SER A 91 -4.03 3.34 -31.43
CA SER A 91 -3.26 4.60 -31.44
C SER A 91 -3.64 5.51 -32.61
N ASP A 92 -3.99 4.91 -33.74
CA ASP A 92 -4.13 5.59 -35.03
C ASP A 92 -5.58 5.58 -35.56
N GLN A 93 -6.54 5.15 -34.72
CA GLN A 93 -7.97 5.30 -35.02
C GLN A 93 -8.49 6.65 -34.46
N PRO A 94 -9.04 7.54 -35.31
CA PRO A 94 -9.72 8.76 -34.87
C PRO A 94 -11.06 8.44 -34.18
N THR A 95 -11.65 9.45 -33.53
CA THR A 95 -12.98 9.43 -32.88
C THR A 95 -14.10 8.92 -33.79
N SER A 96 -14.11 9.34 -35.05
CA SER A 96 -15.07 8.91 -36.06
C SER A 96 -14.37 8.18 -37.20
N LYS A 97 -14.94 7.07 -37.68
CA LYS A 97 -14.55 6.46 -38.96
C LYS A 97 -14.90 7.35 -40.18
N ILE A 98 -15.57 8.48 -39.95
CA ILE A 98 -16.12 9.41 -40.94
C ILE A 98 -15.59 10.82 -40.68
N LEU A 99 -14.68 11.31 -41.54
CA LEU A 99 -14.02 12.62 -41.41
C LEU A 99 -14.90 13.75 -41.97
N ASN A 100 -15.78 14.30 -41.13
CA ASN A 100 -16.88 15.15 -41.60
C ASN A 100 -16.52 16.60 -41.98
N ALA A 101 -15.46 17.22 -41.43
CA ALA A 101 -15.26 18.66 -41.57
C ALA A 101 -15.19 19.16 -43.04
N GLY A 102 -14.54 18.39 -43.92
CA GLY A 102 -14.47 18.71 -45.35
C GLY A 102 -15.80 18.53 -46.09
N SER A 103 -16.55 17.46 -45.80
CA SER A 103 -17.85 17.19 -46.43
C SER A 103 -18.97 18.09 -45.90
N ILE A 104 -18.90 18.55 -44.64
CA ILE A 104 -19.75 19.62 -44.10
C ILE A 104 -19.56 20.90 -44.91
N ALA A 105 -18.32 21.35 -45.08
CA ALA A 105 -18.01 22.57 -45.83
C ALA A 105 -18.44 22.46 -47.30
N ALA A 106 -18.19 21.31 -47.96
CA ALA A 106 -18.62 21.06 -49.33
C ALA A 106 -20.17 20.96 -49.48
N SER A 107 -20.88 20.63 -48.40
CA SER A 107 -22.35 20.53 -48.40
C SER A 107 -23.06 21.86 -48.15
N GLN A 108 -22.38 22.88 -47.62
CA GLN A 108 -22.99 24.13 -47.18
C GLN A 108 -23.59 24.92 -48.36
N ILE A 109 -24.85 25.33 -48.24
CA ILE A 109 -25.51 26.25 -49.17
C ILE A 109 -25.76 27.57 -48.44
N LEU A 110 -25.28 28.68 -48.99
CA LEU A 110 -25.38 29.99 -48.35
C LEU A 110 -26.86 30.39 -48.17
N GLY A 111 -27.28 30.67 -46.94
CA GLY A 111 -28.65 31.09 -46.61
C GLY A 111 -29.71 29.97 -46.64
N ILE A 112 -29.34 28.70 -46.83
CA ILE A 112 -30.29 27.57 -46.81
C ILE A 112 -29.84 26.53 -45.77
N ASN A 113 -30.62 26.40 -44.70
CA ASN A 113 -30.50 25.27 -43.78
C ASN A 113 -30.93 23.99 -44.49
N ARG A 114 -30.05 22.99 -44.57
CA ARG A 114 -30.41 21.68 -45.15
C ARG A 114 -31.33 20.91 -44.21
N VAL A 115 -32.22 20.15 -44.84
CA VAL A 115 -33.03 19.13 -44.16
C VAL A 115 -32.11 17.98 -43.74
N VAL A 116 -32.27 17.52 -42.50
CA VAL A 116 -31.54 16.38 -41.92
C VAL A 116 -32.36 15.10 -42.10
N LYS A 117 -31.72 14.03 -42.54
CA LYS A 117 -32.26 12.67 -42.54
C LYS A 117 -31.65 11.94 -41.34
N LEU A 118 -32.48 11.31 -40.52
CA LEU A 118 -32.04 10.31 -39.56
C LEU A 118 -32.27 8.92 -40.14
N GLU A 119 -31.23 8.09 -40.15
CA GLU A 119 -31.37 6.64 -40.36
C GLU A 119 -31.29 5.95 -39.00
N VAL A 120 -32.41 5.38 -38.56
CA VAL A 120 -32.55 4.78 -37.23
C VAL A 120 -32.59 3.27 -37.35
N VAL A 121 -31.74 2.58 -36.58
CA VAL A 121 -31.62 1.11 -36.56
C VAL A 121 -31.64 0.62 -35.11
N ILE A 122 -32.51 -0.35 -34.80
CA ILE A 122 -32.61 -0.99 -33.48
C ILE A 122 -32.32 -2.48 -33.64
N GLU A 123 -31.18 -2.93 -33.10
CA GLU A 123 -30.66 -4.32 -33.23
C GLU A 123 -30.75 -4.92 -34.66
N GLY A 124 -30.62 -4.06 -35.69
CA GLY A 124 -30.70 -4.43 -37.11
C GLY A 124 -32.05 -4.17 -37.79
N LYS A 125 -33.14 -3.94 -37.06
CA LYS A 125 -34.42 -3.46 -37.64
C LYS A 125 -34.33 -1.96 -37.91
N THR A 126 -34.36 -1.57 -39.19
CA THR A 126 -34.45 -0.16 -39.60
C THR A 126 -35.85 0.39 -39.32
N ILE A 127 -35.92 1.57 -38.70
CA ILE A 127 -37.18 2.28 -38.44
C ILE A 127 -37.39 3.31 -39.56
N ALA A 128 -38.39 3.09 -40.41
CA ALA A 128 -38.58 3.87 -41.64
C ALA A 128 -39.07 5.32 -41.37
N HIS A 129 -39.90 5.51 -40.34
CA HIS A 129 -40.57 6.78 -40.05
C HIS A 129 -40.60 7.07 -38.55
N PHE A 130 -40.20 8.28 -38.16
CA PHE A 130 -40.29 8.82 -36.81
C PHE A 130 -41.06 10.15 -36.82
N LYS A 131 -41.67 10.52 -35.70
CA LYS A 131 -42.37 11.81 -35.51
C LYS A 131 -41.42 12.89 -35.00
N HIS A 132 -40.54 12.53 -34.08
CA HIS A 132 -39.62 13.46 -33.42
C HIS A 132 -38.45 12.69 -32.79
N PHE A 133 -37.26 13.29 -32.78
CA PHE A 133 -36.09 12.74 -32.09
C PHE A 133 -35.36 13.85 -31.34
N THR A 134 -35.05 13.61 -30.06
CA THR A 134 -34.15 14.43 -29.26
C THR A 134 -32.97 13.61 -28.75
N LEU A 135 -31.81 14.24 -28.70
CA LEU A 135 -30.57 13.68 -28.15
C LEU A 135 -29.81 14.80 -27.43
N GLN A 136 -29.44 14.55 -26.18
CA GLN A 136 -28.57 15.43 -25.38
C GLN A 136 -27.30 14.65 -25.03
N GLN A 137 -26.15 15.20 -25.41
CA GLN A 137 -24.82 14.63 -25.19
C GLN A 137 -23.99 15.53 -24.27
N SER A 138 -23.10 14.94 -23.47
CA SER A 138 -22.27 15.64 -22.48
C SER A 138 -21.00 14.84 -22.20
N ALA A 139 -19.86 15.52 -22.13
CA ALA A 139 -18.60 14.92 -21.68
C ALA A 139 -18.64 14.52 -20.19
N VAL A 140 -19.54 15.10 -19.40
CA VAL A 140 -19.60 14.99 -17.93
C VAL A 140 -20.65 13.98 -17.44
N LYS A 141 -21.67 13.68 -18.25
CA LYS A 141 -22.86 12.92 -17.85
C LYS A 141 -23.27 11.90 -18.91
N HIS A 142 -24.09 10.92 -18.54
CA HIS A 142 -24.74 10.04 -19.52
C HIS A 142 -25.52 10.87 -20.56
N HIS A 143 -25.34 10.53 -21.84
CA HIS A 143 -26.17 11.10 -22.91
C HIS A 143 -27.59 10.56 -22.75
N HIS A 144 -28.60 11.35 -23.09
CA HIS A 144 -30.01 10.93 -23.04
C HIS A 144 -30.67 11.14 -24.40
N PHE A 145 -31.54 10.23 -24.82
CA PHE A 145 -32.31 10.36 -26.06
C PHE A 145 -33.79 10.01 -25.86
N SER A 146 -34.63 10.58 -26.72
CA SER A 146 -36.05 10.22 -26.86
C SER A 146 -36.42 10.17 -28.33
N LEU A 147 -36.92 9.02 -28.79
CA LEU A 147 -37.40 8.78 -30.14
C LEU A 147 -38.92 8.55 -30.10
N THR A 148 -39.68 9.49 -30.65
CA THR A 148 -41.13 9.40 -30.77
C THR A 148 -41.50 8.86 -32.15
N LEU A 149 -42.21 7.75 -32.18
CA LEU A 149 -42.69 7.07 -33.38
C LEU A 149 -44.21 7.21 -33.50
N ALA A 150 -44.74 7.00 -34.71
CA ALA A 150 -46.18 6.85 -34.91
C ALA A 150 -46.64 5.45 -34.46
N HIS A 151 -47.93 5.29 -34.17
CA HIS A 151 -48.52 3.99 -33.82
C HIS A 151 -48.29 2.90 -34.88
N ASP A 152 -48.10 3.29 -36.13
CA ASP A 152 -47.94 2.48 -37.34
C ASP A 152 -46.47 2.38 -37.82
N SER A 153 -45.54 3.08 -37.17
CA SER A 153 -44.12 3.16 -37.58
C SER A 153 -43.35 1.83 -37.59
N LEU A 154 -43.86 0.77 -36.94
CA LEU A 154 -43.15 -0.49 -36.79
C LEU A 154 -43.53 -1.55 -37.85
N GLY A 155 -44.66 -1.37 -38.52
CA GLY A 155 -45.24 -2.30 -39.50
C GLY A 155 -46.65 -2.72 -39.10
N ASN A 156 -46.86 -3.06 -37.83
CA ASN A 156 -48.18 -3.24 -37.23
C ASN A 156 -48.64 -1.95 -36.52
N VAL A 157 -49.93 -1.89 -36.17
CA VAL A 157 -50.49 -0.81 -35.33
C VAL A 157 -50.26 -1.15 -33.86
N GLU A 158 -49.27 -0.50 -33.27
CA GLU A 158 -48.97 -0.53 -31.84
C GLU A 158 -50.04 0.22 -31.04
N ASN A 159 -50.38 -0.32 -29.88
CA ASN A 159 -51.30 0.28 -28.92
C ASN A 159 -50.64 0.32 -27.52
N TYR A 160 -51.42 0.51 -26.45
CA TYR A 160 -50.93 0.54 -25.07
C TYR A 160 -50.27 -0.78 -24.57
N GLN A 161 -50.38 -1.88 -25.32
CA GLN A 161 -49.76 -3.18 -25.06
C GLN A 161 -48.32 -3.29 -25.62
N LEU A 162 -47.93 -2.42 -26.56
CA LEU A 162 -46.57 -2.30 -27.09
C LEU A 162 -45.97 -3.63 -27.64
N GLU A 163 -46.76 -4.41 -28.38
CA GLU A 163 -46.44 -5.80 -28.72
C GLU A 163 -45.15 -5.97 -29.52
N GLU A 164 -44.89 -5.12 -30.53
CA GLU A 164 -43.57 -5.05 -31.18
C GLU A 164 -42.57 -4.22 -30.38
N ALA A 165 -42.95 -3.05 -29.86
CA ALA A 165 -42.02 -2.09 -29.28
C ALA A 165 -41.32 -2.60 -28.01
N GLN A 166 -41.97 -3.44 -27.20
CA GLN A 166 -41.36 -4.05 -26.00
C GLN A 166 -40.07 -4.82 -26.32
N ASN A 167 -39.96 -5.38 -27.54
CA ASN A 167 -38.77 -6.11 -27.98
C ASN A 167 -37.53 -5.21 -28.17
N PHE A 168 -37.71 -3.88 -28.18
CA PHE A 168 -36.62 -2.91 -28.21
C PHE A 168 -36.06 -2.54 -26.83
N LEU A 169 -36.69 -2.96 -25.73
CA LEU A 169 -36.18 -2.70 -24.39
C LEU A 169 -34.83 -3.42 -24.17
N GLY A 170 -33.84 -2.68 -23.64
CA GLY A 170 -32.47 -3.16 -23.47
C GLY A 170 -31.67 -3.32 -24.77
N LYS A 171 -32.20 -2.90 -25.93
CA LYS A 171 -31.54 -3.08 -27.23
C LYS A 171 -30.65 -1.90 -27.62
N ARG A 172 -29.68 -2.20 -28.48
CA ARG A 172 -28.75 -1.23 -29.09
C ARG A 172 -29.48 -0.41 -30.16
N LEU A 173 -29.59 0.88 -29.90
CA LEU A 173 -29.99 1.89 -30.89
C LEU A 173 -28.77 2.38 -31.67
N THR A 174 -28.95 2.68 -32.94
CA THR A 174 -28.06 3.55 -33.73
C THR A 174 -28.88 4.56 -34.50
N VAL A 175 -28.47 5.82 -34.42
CA VAL A 175 -29.05 6.94 -35.16
C VAL A 175 -27.94 7.55 -35.99
N ILE A 176 -28.08 7.54 -37.32
CA ILE A 176 -27.13 8.16 -38.24
C ILE A 176 -27.72 9.48 -38.72
N PHE A 177 -27.11 10.58 -38.30
CA PHE A 177 -27.40 11.92 -38.81
C PHE A 177 -26.78 12.06 -40.20
N LYS A 178 -27.57 12.51 -41.18
CA LYS A 178 -27.15 12.75 -42.57
C LYS A 178 -27.82 14.01 -43.12
N TYR A 179 -27.25 14.66 -44.12
CA TYR A 179 -28.03 15.59 -44.93
C TYR A 179 -28.95 14.83 -45.89
N LYS A 180 -30.20 15.30 -46.00
CA LYS A 180 -31.15 14.74 -46.95
C LYS A 180 -30.73 15.11 -48.38
N ASP A 181 -30.87 14.15 -49.29
CA ASP A 181 -30.63 14.29 -50.73
C ASP A 181 -29.18 14.72 -51.08
N VAL A 182 -28.19 14.23 -50.30
CA VAL A 182 -26.74 14.40 -50.55
C VAL A 182 -26.05 13.03 -50.50
N GLU A 183 -25.78 12.44 -51.66
CA GLU A 183 -24.96 11.22 -51.75
C GLU A 183 -23.49 11.53 -51.39
N GLY A 184 -22.86 10.67 -50.57
CA GLY A 184 -21.49 10.89 -50.09
C GLY A 184 -21.32 12.12 -49.17
N GLY A 185 -22.42 12.62 -48.60
CA GLY A 185 -22.40 13.74 -47.66
C GLY A 185 -21.78 13.39 -46.29
N PRO A 186 -21.68 14.37 -45.37
CA PRO A 186 -21.30 14.13 -43.99
C PRO A 186 -22.32 13.25 -43.26
N GLU A 187 -21.81 12.34 -42.41
CA GLU A 187 -22.62 11.43 -41.60
C GLU A 187 -22.03 11.31 -40.18
N ARG A 188 -22.86 11.33 -39.12
CA ARG A 188 -22.41 11.04 -37.74
C ARG A 188 -23.33 10.02 -37.08
N ASN A 189 -22.72 9.02 -36.47
CA ASN A 189 -23.40 8.02 -35.66
C ASN A 189 -23.59 8.51 -34.21
N PHE A 190 -24.77 8.26 -33.65
CA PHE A 190 -24.97 8.11 -32.21
C PHE A 190 -25.40 6.66 -31.92
N VAL A 191 -24.79 6.05 -30.90
CA VAL A 191 -25.09 4.71 -30.41
C VAL A 191 -25.52 4.81 -28.95
N GLY A 192 -26.62 4.14 -28.62
CA GLY A 192 -27.20 4.13 -27.28
C GLY A 192 -27.90 2.82 -26.93
N VAL A 193 -28.39 2.73 -25.70
CA VAL A 193 -29.22 1.62 -25.21
C VAL A 193 -30.59 2.13 -24.81
N ILE A 194 -31.65 1.47 -25.29
CA ILE A 194 -33.04 1.80 -24.97
C ILE A 194 -33.36 1.26 -23.57
N THR A 195 -33.69 2.15 -22.64
CA THR A 195 -34.00 1.79 -21.24
C THR A 195 -35.47 2.02 -20.87
N GLU A 196 -36.22 2.70 -21.74
CA GLU A 196 -37.65 2.95 -21.58
C GLU A 196 -38.37 2.71 -22.90
N VAL A 197 -39.46 1.94 -22.86
CA VAL A 197 -40.42 1.78 -23.96
C VAL A 197 -41.79 2.15 -23.40
N GLY A 198 -42.48 3.11 -24.00
CA GLY A 198 -43.77 3.60 -23.53
C GLY A 198 -44.73 3.96 -24.64
N PHE A 199 -46.02 4.07 -24.28
CA PHE A 199 -47.09 4.54 -25.16
C PHE A 199 -47.56 5.91 -24.67
N SER A 200 -47.68 6.89 -25.57
CA SER A 200 -48.16 8.23 -25.25
C SER A 200 -49.31 8.63 -26.18
N GLN A 201 -50.43 9.08 -25.62
CA GLN A 201 -51.63 9.43 -26.38
C GLN A 201 -52.19 10.78 -25.93
N GLU A 202 -52.12 11.76 -26.83
CA GLU A 202 -52.73 13.07 -26.66
C GLU A 202 -54.17 13.09 -27.20
N LYS A 203 -54.94 14.13 -26.85
CA LYS A 203 -56.39 14.23 -27.11
C LYS A 203 -56.74 14.05 -28.59
N GLY A 204 -57.35 12.91 -28.93
CA GLY A 204 -57.75 12.57 -30.30
C GLY A 204 -56.64 11.99 -31.19
N SER A 205 -55.43 11.81 -30.66
CA SER A 205 -54.35 11.10 -31.35
C SER A 205 -54.60 9.59 -31.33
N LEU A 206 -54.16 8.88 -32.38
CA LEU A 206 -54.12 7.41 -32.42
C LEU A 206 -52.99 6.82 -31.55
N GLY A 207 -52.12 7.68 -31.00
CA GLY A 207 -51.02 7.30 -30.13
C GLY A 207 -49.64 7.47 -30.77
N ASN A 208 -48.64 7.37 -29.91
CA ASN A 208 -47.22 7.40 -30.22
C ASN A 208 -46.52 6.30 -29.42
N VAL A 209 -45.59 5.56 -30.03
CA VAL A 209 -44.60 4.79 -29.28
C VAL A 209 -43.45 5.75 -28.95
N VAL A 210 -42.97 5.72 -27.70
CA VAL A 210 -41.87 6.54 -27.22
C VAL A 210 -40.76 5.62 -26.72
N LEU A 211 -39.60 5.69 -27.35
CA LEU A 211 -38.41 4.92 -26.98
C LEU A 211 -37.40 5.90 -26.37
N LYS A 212 -37.13 5.79 -25.07
CA LYS A 212 -36.06 6.59 -24.42
C LYS A 212 -34.90 5.72 -23.99
N GLY A 213 -33.76 6.35 -23.81
CA GLY A 213 -32.58 5.67 -23.33
C GLY A 213 -31.38 6.57 -23.14
N TYR A 214 -30.22 5.96 -23.03
CA TYR A 214 -28.98 6.63 -22.69
C TYR A 214 -27.80 6.17 -23.53
N SER A 215 -26.65 6.84 -23.41
CA SER A 215 -25.36 6.30 -23.83
C SER A 215 -25.05 4.97 -23.13
N PRO A 216 -24.23 4.08 -23.72
CA PRO A 216 -23.85 2.80 -23.13
C PRO A 216 -23.17 2.92 -21.75
N THR A 217 -22.66 4.10 -21.40
CA THR A 217 -22.14 4.40 -20.06
C THR A 217 -23.15 4.18 -18.93
N VAL A 218 -24.46 4.20 -19.19
CA VAL A 218 -25.47 3.82 -18.17
C VAL A 218 -25.34 2.36 -17.72
N LEU A 219 -24.77 1.49 -18.55
CA LEU A 219 -24.51 0.08 -18.21
C LEU A 219 -23.33 -0.08 -17.23
N LEU A 220 -22.46 0.94 -17.16
CA LEU A 220 -21.39 1.04 -16.15
C LEU A 220 -21.93 1.60 -14.83
N ASP A 221 -23.02 2.38 -14.87
CA ASP A 221 -23.67 2.99 -13.70
C ASP A 221 -24.88 2.18 -13.21
N ALA A 222 -24.67 0.85 -13.09
CA ALA A 222 -25.67 -0.10 -12.67
C ALA A 222 -25.69 -0.28 -11.13
N ALA A 223 -25.44 -1.49 -10.63
CA ALA A 223 -25.30 -1.73 -9.19
C ALA A 223 -23.89 -1.36 -8.69
N PRO A 224 -23.75 -0.87 -7.44
CA PRO A 224 -22.45 -0.80 -6.77
C PRO A 224 -21.78 -2.17 -6.65
N HIS A 225 -20.45 -2.22 -6.79
CA HIS A 225 -19.67 -3.45 -6.73
C HIS A 225 -18.47 -3.29 -5.78
N ILE A 226 -17.92 -4.41 -5.30
CA ILE A 226 -16.66 -4.45 -4.54
C ILE A 226 -15.68 -5.37 -5.26
N GLN A 227 -14.53 -4.85 -5.66
CA GLN A 227 -13.43 -5.64 -6.22
C GLN A 227 -12.06 -4.93 -6.09
N SER A 228 -11.00 -5.61 -6.48
CA SER A 228 -9.61 -5.15 -6.34
C SER A 228 -8.75 -5.53 -7.53
N PHE A 229 -7.79 -4.68 -7.88
CA PHE A 229 -6.85 -4.90 -8.97
C PHE A 229 -5.40 -4.77 -8.46
N GLY A 230 -4.54 -5.71 -8.86
CA GLY A 230 -3.13 -5.75 -8.48
C GLY A 230 -2.87 -6.51 -7.17
N GLY A 231 -2.24 -5.85 -6.20
CA GLY A 231 -1.94 -6.42 -4.89
C GLY A 231 -0.64 -7.23 -4.87
N ALA A 232 -0.72 -8.52 -5.19
CA ALA A 232 0.45 -9.40 -5.24
C ALA A 232 1.46 -9.00 -6.34
N GLN A 233 0.97 -8.41 -7.43
CA GLN A 233 1.76 -7.81 -8.50
C GLN A 233 1.12 -6.48 -8.90
N ALA A 234 1.91 -5.54 -9.40
CA ALA A 234 1.37 -4.29 -9.95
C ALA A 234 0.67 -4.55 -11.29
N ILE A 235 -0.34 -3.74 -11.60
CA ILE A 235 -1.17 -3.85 -12.82
C ILE A 235 -1.28 -2.48 -13.49
N SER A 236 -1.23 -2.44 -14.83
CA SER A 236 -1.34 -1.19 -15.57
C SER A 236 -2.75 -0.61 -15.52
N LEU A 237 -2.88 0.71 -15.41
CA LEU A 237 -4.19 1.39 -15.42
C LEU A 237 -5.00 1.05 -16.69
N ASN A 238 -4.31 0.84 -17.82
CA ASN A 238 -4.91 0.35 -19.06
C ASN A 238 -5.61 -1.02 -18.90
N ARG A 239 -5.02 -1.98 -18.17
CA ARG A 239 -5.66 -3.28 -17.91
C ARG A 239 -6.85 -3.18 -16.95
N ILE A 240 -6.78 -2.30 -15.95
CA ILE A 240 -7.91 -2.04 -15.03
C ILE A 240 -9.11 -1.53 -15.83
N ALA A 241 -8.94 -0.46 -16.61
CA ALA A 241 -10.03 0.14 -17.37
C ALA A 241 -10.59 -0.79 -18.45
N ASP A 242 -9.72 -1.53 -19.18
CA ASP A 242 -10.15 -2.53 -20.16
C ASP A 242 -10.99 -3.67 -19.54
N GLN A 243 -10.60 -4.16 -18.35
CA GLN A 243 -11.36 -5.17 -17.63
C GLN A 243 -12.72 -4.63 -17.16
N VAL A 244 -12.72 -3.50 -16.43
CA VAL A 244 -13.94 -2.90 -15.85
C VAL A 244 -14.97 -2.53 -16.93
N ILE A 245 -14.52 -2.06 -18.10
CA ILE A 245 -15.44 -1.76 -19.21
C ILE A 245 -16.03 -3.06 -19.80
N LYS A 246 -15.26 -4.14 -19.92
CA LYS A 246 -15.74 -5.45 -20.41
C LYS A 246 -16.70 -6.16 -19.45
N GLU A 247 -16.56 -5.96 -18.14
CA GLU A 247 -17.46 -6.52 -17.14
C GLU A 247 -18.91 -6.02 -17.34
N ALA A 248 -19.10 -4.72 -17.61
CA ALA A 248 -20.40 -4.18 -18.01
C ALA A 248 -20.74 -4.49 -19.48
N PHE A 249 -19.79 -4.33 -20.40
CA PHE A 249 -19.98 -4.57 -21.83
C PHE A 249 -19.80 -6.06 -22.17
N SER A 250 -20.66 -6.89 -21.56
CA SER A 250 -20.78 -8.36 -21.69
C SER A 250 -20.98 -8.91 -23.11
N SER A 251 -20.97 -8.04 -24.13
CA SER A 251 -20.88 -8.39 -25.55
C SER A 251 -20.27 -7.22 -26.33
N ASN A 252 -19.61 -7.49 -27.46
CA ASN A 252 -18.99 -6.50 -28.35
C ASN A 252 -20.05 -5.67 -29.13
N LYS A 253 -21.05 -5.12 -28.42
CA LYS A 253 -22.12 -4.25 -28.95
C LYS A 253 -21.76 -2.77 -28.88
N PHE A 254 -20.80 -2.39 -28.03
CA PHE A 254 -20.43 -1.00 -27.76
C PHE A 254 -18.91 -0.84 -27.83
N ASP A 255 -18.44 0.16 -28.58
CA ASP A 255 -17.02 0.39 -28.81
C ASP A 255 -16.42 1.25 -27.69
N PHE A 256 -15.18 0.96 -27.32
CA PHE A 256 -14.43 1.73 -26.32
C PHE A 256 -12.93 1.72 -26.62
N ARG A 257 -12.22 2.73 -26.12
CA ARG A 257 -10.80 2.97 -26.34
C ARG A 257 -10.10 3.24 -25.00
N VAL A 258 -9.04 2.48 -24.73
CA VAL A 258 -8.19 2.66 -23.53
C VAL A 258 -6.75 2.97 -23.98
N ASP A 259 -6.26 4.17 -23.65
CA ASP A 259 -4.86 4.61 -23.89
C ASP A 259 -4.42 5.59 -22.79
N ALA A 260 -4.40 5.10 -21.55
CA ALA A 260 -3.96 5.87 -20.38
C ALA A 260 -2.48 6.28 -20.49
N GLN A 261 -2.13 7.46 -19.98
CA GLN A 261 -0.76 7.94 -19.84
C GLN A 261 -0.04 7.28 -18.66
N TYR A 262 -0.78 7.04 -17.58
CA TYR A 262 -0.26 6.50 -16.33
C TYR A 262 0.12 5.02 -16.47
N GLY A 263 1.17 4.62 -15.74
CA GLY A 263 1.74 3.28 -15.78
C GLY A 263 1.06 2.29 -14.83
N ASP A 264 1.89 1.55 -14.10
CA ASP A 264 1.45 0.49 -13.20
C ASP A 264 1.05 1.02 -11.82
N ILE A 265 0.00 0.43 -11.27
CA ILE A 265 -0.58 0.71 -9.95
C ILE A 265 -0.36 -0.52 -9.07
N SER A 266 0.08 -0.33 -7.83
CA SER A 266 0.38 -1.44 -6.92
C SER A 266 -0.86 -2.15 -6.41
N TYR A 267 -1.90 -1.39 -6.07
CA TYR A 267 -3.21 -1.87 -5.65
C TYR A 267 -4.23 -0.74 -5.84
N SER A 268 -5.40 -1.05 -6.40
CA SER A 268 -6.58 -0.18 -6.34
C SER A 268 -7.84 -1.01 -6.16
N SER A 269 -8.86 -0.45 -5.53
CA SER A 269 -10.13 -1.12 -5.28
C SER A 269 -11.30 -0.24 -5.70
N GLN A 270 -12.22 -0.89 -6.41
CA GLN A 270 -13.60 -0.44 -6.57
C GLN A 270 -14.33 -0.86 -5.30
N TYR A 271 -14.85 0.07 -4.52
CA TYR A 271 -15.43 -0.22 -3.20
C TYR A 271 -16.80 0.46 -3.04
N GLU A 272 -17.85 -0.36 -3.01
CA GLU A 272 -19.26 0.06 -2.84
C GLU A 272 -19.67 1.17 -3.82
N GLU A 273 -19.14 1.10 -5.05
CA GLU A 273 -19.36 2.09 -6.11
C GLU A 273 -19.60 1.40 -7.46
N THR A 274 -20.29 2.08 -8.39
CA THR A 274 -20.55 1.57 -9.74
C THR A 274 -19.26 1.55 -10.58
N HIS A 275 -19.24 0.79 -11.69
CA HIS A 275 -18.10 0.80 -12.60
C HIS A 275 -17.88 2.19 -13.22
N TYR A 276 -18.96 2.96 -13.47
CA TYR A 276 -18.88 4.33 -13.97
C TYR A 276 -18.24 5.27 -12.93
N ASN A 277 -18.69 5.20 -11.67
CA ASN A 277 -18.10 5.98 -10.57
C ASN A 277 -16.62 5.65 -10.39
N TYR A 278 -16.26 4.37 -10.41
CA TYR A 278 -14.87 3.93 -10.31
C TYR A 278 -14.01 4.46 -11.45
N LEU A 279 -14.44 4.31 -12.71
CA LEU A 279 -13.72 4.80 -13.89
C LEU A 279 -13.57 6.34 -13.86
N ALA A 280 -14.63 7.07 -13.54
CA ALA A 280 -14.59 8.53 -13.41
C ALA A 280 -13.64 8.99 -12.28
N ARG A 281 -13.70 8.31 -11.13
CA ARG A 281 -12.84 8.57 -9.97
C ARG A 281 -11.36 8.34 -10.30
N ILE A 282 -11.00 7.17 -10.84
CA ILE A 282 -9.60 6.86 -11.17
C ILE A 282 -9.08 7.73 -12.33
N ALA A 283 -9.96 8.16 -13.25
CA ALA A 283 -9.58 9.09 -14.32
C ALA A 283 -9.16 10.45 -13.76
N GLU A 284 -9.96 11.12 -12.92
CA GLU A 284 -9.47 12.33 -12.22
C GLU A 284 -8.20 12.02 -11.42
N ALA A 285 -8.22 10.92 -10.68
CA ALA A 285 -7.20 10.67 -9.67
C ALA A 285 -5.79 10.45 -10.27
N TYR A 286 -5.69 9.92 -11.49
CA TYR A 286 -4.44 9.78 -12.24
C TYR A 286 -4.24 10.85 -13.35
N GLY A 287 -5.22 11.71 -13.60
CA GLY A 287 -5.17 12.77 -14.63
C GLY A 287 -5.53 12.32 -16.04
N GLU A 288 -6.14 11.14 -16.19
CA GLU A 288 -6.70 10.64 -17.44
C GLU A 288 -8.04 11.33 -17.77
N GLN A 289 -8.48 11.21 -19.02
CA GLN A 289 -9.77 11.69 -19.48
C GLN A 289 -10.76 10.51 -19.57
N PHE A 290 -12.03 10.74 -19.23
CA PHE A 290 -13.09 9.74 -19.33
C PHE A 290 -14.37 10.41 -19.85
N PHE A 291 -14.80 10.06 -21.06
CA PHE A 291 -16.00 10.63 -21.70
C PHE A 291 -16.51 9.73 -22.84
N TYR A 292 -17.77 9.90 -23.25
CA TYR A 292 -18.36 9.22 -24.40
C TYR A 292 -18.52 10.21 -25.57
N ASP A 293 -18.04 9.88 -26.77
CA ASP A 293 -18.14 10.79 -27.93
C ASP A 293 -19.48 10.68 -28.68
N GLY A 294 -20.36 9.75 -28.25
CA GLY A 294 -21.61 9.40 -28.93
C GLY A 294 -21.57 8.04 -29.63
N GLU A 295 -20.39 7.52 -29.93
CA GLU A 295 -20.16 6.20 -30.55
C GLU A 295 -19.12 5.37 -29.78
N VAL A 296 -18.03 5.99 -29.31
CA VAL A 296 -16.94 5.35 -28.58
C VAL A 296 -16.78 5.92 -27.16
N LEU A 297 -16.57 5.04 -26.19
CA LEU A 297 -16.19 5.40 -24.82
C LEU A 297 -14.66 5.52 -24.68
N HIS A 298 -14.16 6.70 -24.33
CA HIS A 298 -12.72 6.95 -24.19
C HIS A 298 -12.31 6.92 -22.71
N PHE A 299 -11.22 6.20 -22.42
CA PHE A 299 -10.48 6.27 -21.16
C PHE A 299 -8.99 6.50 -21.47
N GLY A 300 -8.38 7.53 -20.88
CA GLY A 300 -6.96 7.83 -21.04
C GLY A 300 -6.68 9.17 -21.72
N LYS A 301 -5.79 9.20 -22.71
CA LYS A 301 -5.56 10.39 -23.54
C LYS A 301 -6.79 10.79 -24.34
N LEU A 302 -7.00 12.10 -24.50
CA LEU A 302 -7.85 12.64 -25.56
C LEU A 302 -7.44 11.97 -26.90
N PRO A 303 -8.41 11.48 -27.69
CA PRO A 303 -8.13 10.87 -28.99
C PRO A 303 -7.57 11.90 -29.98
N PRO A 304 -6.87 11.46 -31.05
CA PRO A 304 -6.33 12.35 -32.08
C PRO A 304 -7.41 13.25 -32.67
N GLN A 305 -7.22 14.57 -32.55
CA GLN A 305 -8.21 15.56 -32.95
C GLN A 305 -8.36 15.61 -34.48
N GLU A 306 -9.61 15.49 -34.94
CA GLU A 306 -10.00 15.64 -36.35
C GLU A 306 -9.79 17.08 -36.85
N GLN A 307 -9.92 17.27 -38.17
CA GLN A 307 -9.98 18.61 -38.77
C GLN A 307 -11.16 19.39 -38.16
N PRO A 308 -11.00 20.66 -37.76
CA PRO A 308 -12.07 21.38 -37.06
C PRO A 308 -13.30 21.61 -37.94
N VAL A 309 -14.49 21.40 -37.37
CA VAL A 309 -15.75 21.79 -38.00
C VAL A 309 -15.86 23.32 -38.01
N LYS A 310 -16.07 23.92 -39.19
CA LYS A 310 -16.24 25.38 -39.30
C LYS A 310 -17.63 25.84 -38.83
N LEU A 311 -17.65 26.69 -37.83
CA LEU A 311 -18.85 27.29 -37.25
C LEU A 311 -18.87 28.80 -37.54
N ILE A 312 -19.80 29.26 -38.37
CA ILE A 312 -19.81 30.64 -38.89
C ILE A 312 -21.02 31.37 -38.30
N TYR A 313 -20.75 32.42 -37.51
CA TYR A 313 -21.80 33.23 -36.89
C TYR A 313 -22.70 33.90 -37.95
N GLY A 314 -24.01 33.70 -37.83
CA GLY A 314 -25.00 34.18 -38.80
C GLY A 314 -25.17 33.30 -40.05
N SER A 315 -24.50 32.14 -40.13
CA SER A 315 -24.74 31.15 -41.19
C SER A 315 -24.95 29.72 -40.67
N SER A 316 -24.08 29.21 -39.80
CA SER A 316 -24.21 27.85 -39.23
C SER A 316 -24.31 27.86 -37.70
N VAL A 317 -24.11 29.03 -37.07
CA VAL A 317 -24.28 29.26 -35.64
C VAL A 317 -24.96 30.61 -35.38
N THR A 318 -25.81 30.64 -34.35
CA THR A 318 -26.54 31.82 -33.85
C THR A 318 -26.49 31.86 -32.32
N ASP A 319 -27.04 32.92 -31.71
CA ASP A 319 -27.22 33.06 -30.24
C ASP A 319 -25.94 32.85 -29.39
N VAL A 320 -24.78 33.22 -29.92
CA VAL A 320 -23.48 32.94 -29.31
C VAL A 320 -23.30 33.68 -27.98
N SER A 321 -23.11 32.91 -26.91
CA SER A 321 -22.80 33.39 -25.57
C SER A 321 -21.40 32.92 -25.16
N ILE A 322 -20.50 33.87 -24.98
CA ILE A 322 -19.10 33.67 -24.54
C ILE A 322 -18.98 34.10 -23.07
N LYS A 323 -18.45 33.20 -22.22
CA LYS A 323 -18.43 33.31 -20.77
C LYS A 323 -17.00 33.13 -20.26
N MET A 324 -16.44 34.14 -19.59
CA MET A 324 -15.23 33.98 -18.79
C MET A 324 -15.63 33.69 -17.33
N LYS A 325 -15.01 32.69 -16.70
CA LYS A 325 -15.21 32.34 -15.29
C LYS A 325 -13.88 32.44 -14.55
N ALA A 326 -13.87 33.12 -13.39
CA ALA A 326 -12.76 33.02 -12.45
C ALA A 326 -12.96 31.76 -11.60
N GLN A 327 -11.98 30.85 -11.58
CA GLN A 327 -12.09 29.53 -10.95
C GLN A 327 -10.95 29.26 -9.95
N HIS A 328 -11.14 28.30 -9.04
CA HIS A 328 -10.03 27.80 -8.22
C HIS A 328 -9.17 26.83 -9.04
N VAL A 329 -8.09 27.35 -9.63
CA VAL A 329 -7.16 26.61 -10.51
C VAL A 329 -5.85 26.19 -9.82
N ASN A 330 -5.77 26.32 -8.48
CA ASN A 330 -4.56 26.11 -7.68
C ASN A 330 -4.71 24.92 -6.69
N PRO A 331 -4.99 23.68 -7.14
CA PRO A 331 -4.96 22.51 -6.28
C PRO A 331 -3.54 22.29 -5.73
N SER A 332 -3.44 21.83 -4.48
CA SER A 332 -2.17 21.42 -3.88
C SER A 332 -2.35 20.06 -3.21
N PHE A 333 -1.64 19.04 -3.69
CA PHE A 333 -1.76 17.69 -3.17
C PHE A 333 -0.54 17.23 -2.39
N TYR A 334 -0.80 16.45 -1.33
CA TYR A 334 0.22 15.73 -0.59
C TYR A 334 -0.12 14.25 -0.43
N GLY A 335 0.92 13.44 -0.25
CA GLY A 335 0.84 12.02 0.11
C GLY A 335 1.98 11.63 1.03
N TYR A 336 2.09 10.33 1.33
CA TYR A 336 3.12 9.79 2.21
C TYR A 336 3.49 8.37 1.81
N ASN A 337 4.71 8.17 1.28
CA ASN A 337 5.25 6.84 1.05
C ASN A 337 5.74 6.26 2.38
N SER A 338 4.90 5.43 3.00
CA SER A 338 5.21 4.81 4.29
C SER A 338 6.36 3.80 4.27
N SER A 339 6.71 3.24 3.10
CA SER A 339 7.84 2.33 2.93
C SER A 339 9.19 3.05 2.78
N LYS A 340 9.18 4.35 2.49
CA LYS A 340 10.37 5.22 2.49
C LYS A 340 10.42 6.18 3.69
N ASN A 341 9.32 6.33 4.42
CA ASN A 341 9.09 7.43 5.38
C ASN A 341 9.23 8.82 4.70
N GLU A 342 8.62 8.99 3.53
CA GLU A 342 8.79 10.15 2.65
C GLU A 342 7.45 10.88 2.45
N LYS A 343 7.37 12.17 2.82
CA LYS A 343 6.23 13.02 2.48
C LYS A 343 6.33 13.42 1.00
N LEU A 344 5.28 13.11 0.24
CA LEU A 344 5.20 13.41 -1.18
C LEU A 344 4.43 14.72 -1.38
N THR A 345 4.98 15.65 -2.15
CA THR A 345 4.38 16.96 -2.51
C THR A 345 4.98 17.44 -3.84
N THR A 346 4.18 18.02 -4.73
CA THR A 346 4.67 18.68 -5.96
C THR A 346 4.62 20.21 -5.84
N GLY A 347 5.14 20.92 -6.85
CA GLY A 347 5.05 22.38 -6.98
C GLY A 347 3.69 22.82 -7.55
N ASN A 348 3.61 24.02 -8.13
CA ASN A 348 2.37 24.49 -8.77
C ASN A 348 2.19 23.87 -10.17
N SER A 349 1.03 23.26 -10.42
CA SER A 349 0.65 22.71 -11.73
C SER A 349 0.07 23.79 -12.64
N ASN A 350 0.93 24.56 -13.31
CA ASN A 350 0.49 25.53 -14.31
C ASN A 350 -0.04 24.83 -15.57
N ILE A 351 -1.23 25.22 -16.03
CA ILE A 351 -1.82 24.77 -17.30
C ILE A 351 -1.58 25.85 -18.37
N SER A 352 -1.32 25.43 -19.60
CA SER A 352 -1.11 26.34 -20.74
C SER A 352 -2.38 26.51 -21.54
N HIS A 353 -2.63 27.73 -22.02
CA HIS A 353 -3.69 28.05 -22.99
C HIS A 353 -3.08 28.87 -24.13
N ALA A 354 -3.56 28.62 -25.35
CA ALA A 354 -3.19 29.34 -26.57
C ALA A 354 -4.21 30.44 -26.90
N SER A 355 -5.49 30.24 -26.56
CA SER A 355 -6.54 31.26 -26.60
C SER A 355 -6.24 32.35 -25.57
N ASP A 356 -6.01 33.58 -26.04
CA ASP A 356 -5.70 34.73 -25.17
C ASP A 356 -6.78 34.99 -24.11
N ILE A 357 -8.05 34.65 -24.41
CA ILE A 357 -9.16 34.84 -23.48
C ILE A 357 -9.15 33.76 -22.39
N ALA A 358 -8.95 32.48 -22.75
CA ALA A 358 -8.81 31.40 -21.78
C ALA A 358 -7.57 31.60 -20.90
N LYS A 359 -6.44 31.93 -21.52
CA LYS A 359 -5.19 32.32 -20.84
C LYS A 359 -5.41 33.48 -19.87
N ARG A 360 -6.09 34.55 -20.29
CA ARG A 360 -6.40 35.71 -19.42
C ARG A 360 -7.36 35.33 -18.28
N ALA A 361 -8.34 34.46 -18.51
CA ALA A 361 -9.24 33.97 -17.47
C ALA A 361 -8.50 33.09 -16.45
N TYR A 362 -7.55 32.25 -16.89
CA TYR A 362 -6.66 31.47 -16.04
C TYR A 362 -5.71 32.36 -15.22
N ASP A 363 -5.07 33.34 -15.87
CA ASP A 363 -4.22 34.36 -15.26
C ASP A 363 -4.94 35.18 -14.18
N ILE A 364 -6.23 35.50 -14.39
CA ILE A 364 -7.09 36.16 -13.40
C ILE A 364 -7.44 35.17 -12.29
N SER A 365 -7.83 33.93 -12.63
CA SER A 365 -8.15 32.86 -11.68
C SER A 365 -7.02 32.63 -10.67
N GLN A 366 -5.76 32.54 -11.12
CA GLN A 366 -4.59 32.42 -10.24
C GLN A 366 -4.39 33.63 -9.31
N LYS A 367 -4.74 34.85 -9.76
CA LYS A 367 -4.59 36.10 -9.00
C LYS A 367 -5.77 36.36 -8.05
N THR A 368 -6.96 35.84 -8.34
CA THR A 368 -8.15 35.92 -7.49
C THR A 368 -8.14 34.82 -6.42
N PHE A 369 -7.80 33.58 -6.78
CA PHE A 369 -7.82 32.42 -5.89
C PHE A 369 -6.41 32.02 -5.45
N THR A 370 -5.78 32.89 -4.66
CA THR A 370 -4.38 32.76 -4.22
C THR A 370 -4.16 31.68 -3.15
N THR A 371 -5.17 31.36 -2.34
CA THR A 371 -5.10 30.31 -1.30
C THR A 371 -5.02 28.92 -1.94
N PRO A 372 -3.94 28.14 -1.75
CA PRO A 372 -3.84 26.79 -2.31
C PRO A 372 -4.88 25.83 -1.73
N SER A 373 -5.51 25.00 -2.57
CA SER A 373 -6.45 23.97 -2.10
C SER A 373 -5.67 22.73 -1.62
N LEU A 374 -5.03 22.86 -0.45
CA LEU A 374 -4.19 21.80 0.15
C LEU A 374 -5.05 20.62 0.63
N ARG A 375 -4.93 19.48 -0.06
CA ARG A 375 -5.68 18.24 0.23
C ARG A 375 -4.74 17.04 0.17
N VAL A 376 -5.15 15.92 0.79
CA VAL A 376 -4.52 14.63 0.49
C VAL A 376 -4.86 14.25 -0.95
N ALA A 377 -3.93 13.66 -1.69
CA ALA A 377 -4.20 13.22 -3.06
C ALA A 377 -5.36 12.19 -3.10
N PRO A 378 -6.14 12.09 -4.19
CA PRO A 378 -7.19 11.09 -4.39
C PRO A 378 -6.68 9.69 -4.80
N ILE A 379 -5.39 9.40 -4.60
CA ILE A 379 -4.72 8.12 -4.93
C ILE A 379 -3.83 7.63 -3.79
N LYS A 380 -3.46 6.34 -3.80
CA LYS A 380 -2.35 5.83 -2.99
C LYS A 380 -0.99 6.17 -3.63
N ALA A 381 -0.56 7.42 -3.50
CA ALA A 381 0.74 7.86 -4.03
C ALA A 381 1.93 7.13 -3.38
N ALA A 382 2.74 6.48 -4.22
CA ALA A 382 4.03 5.89 -3.90
C ALA A 382 5.21 6.78 -4.36
N SER A 383 5.01 7.71 -5.30
CA SER A 383 6.04 8.65 -5.77
C SER A 383 5.53 10.09 -5.96
N PHE A 384 6.47 11.01 -6.18
CA PHE A 384 6.17 12.41 -6.48
C PHE A 384 5.46 12.59 -7.83
N THR A 385 5.72 11.71 -8.80
CA THR A 385 5.07 11.71 -10.12
C THR A 385 3.56 11.46 -9.99
N ASP A 386 3.15 10.62 -9.04
CA ASP A 386 1.75 10.28 -8.78
C ASP A 386 1.00 11.52 -8.28
N ILE A 387 1.62 12.26 -7.34
CA ILE A 387 1.08 13.55 -6.85
C ILE A 387 1.01 14.58 -7.98
N ASP A 388 2.03 14.64 -8.83
CA ASP A 388 2.11 15.57 -9.96
C ASP A 388 1.05 15.29 -11.03
N ALA A 389 0.85 14.02 -11.41
CA ALA A 389 -0.18 13.58 -12.35
C ALA A 389 -1.59 13.91 -11.82
N SER A 390 -1.87 13.53 -10.56
CA SER A 390 -3.13 13.80 -9.90
C SER A 390 -3.44 15.30 -9.80
N GLN A 391 -2.45 16.11 -9.40
CA GLN A 391 -2.61 17.56 -9.26
C GLN A 391 -2.76 18.26 -10.62
N LYS A 392 -2.06 17.79 -11.67
CA LYS A 392 -2.23 18.25 -13.05
C LYS A 392 -3.61 17.91 -13.60
N GLY A 393 -4.13 16.72 -13.33
CA GLY A 393 -5.50 16.32 -13.69
C GLY A 393 -6.55 17.25 -13.09
N THR A 394 -6.53 17.43 -11.77
CA THR A 394 -7.44 18.36 -11.08
C THR A 394 -7.27 19.81 -11.55
N ALA A 395 -6.03 20.27 -11.81
CA ALA A 395 -5.78 21.62 -12.33
C ALA A 395 -6.30 21.78 -13.77
N GLY A 396 -6.07 20.81 -14.64
CA GLY A 396 -6.50 20.78 -16.03
C GLY A 396 -8.02 20.84 -16.17
N SER A 397 -8.76 20.00 -15.45
CA SER A 397 -10.23 20.01 -15.41
C SER A 397 -10.85 21.22 -14.68
N LYS A 398 -10.04 22.15 -14.13
CA LYS A 398 -10.51 23.46 -13.65
C LYS A 398 -9.99 24.62 -14.50
N ALA A 399 -8.94 24.39 -15.29
CA ALA A 399 -8.47 25.27 -16.34
C ALA A 399 -9.34 25.19 -17.61
N SER A 400 -9.95 24.04 -17.93
CA SER A 400 -10.99 23.93 -18.96
C SER A 400 -12.13 24.93 -18.73
N ASP A 401 -12.57 25.05 -17.48
CA ASP A 401 -13.82 25.70 -17.10
C ASP A 401 -13.71 27.24 -17.00
N VAL A 402 -12.55 27.83 -17.30
CA VAL A 402 -12.35 29.31 -17.21
C VAL A 402 -12.88 30.07 -18.42
N PHE A 403 -13.05 29.40 -19.56
CA PHE A 403 -13.55 29.98 -20.80
C PHE A 403 -14.51 29.02 -21.49
N ILE A 404 -15.75 29.46 -21.65
CA ILE A 404 -16.84 28.68 -22.18
C ILE A 404 -17.53 29.47 -23.30
N THR A 405 -17.74 28.82 -24.43
CA THR A 405 -18.53 29.35 -25.55
C THR A 405 -19.73 28.43 -25.79
N SER A 406 -20.89 29.02 -26.03
CA SER A 406 -22.15 28.30 -26.26
C SER A 406 -22.97 29.01 -27.33
N GLY A 407 -23.87 28.31 -28.01
CA GLY A 407 -24.73 28.91 -29.03
C GLY A 407 -25.69 27.90 -29.67
N THR A 408 -26.60 28.38 -30.52
CA THR A 408 -27.48 27.54 -31.35
C THR A 408 -26.79 27.24 -32.68
N THR A 409 -27.05 26.07 -33.28
CA THR A 409 -26.40 25.64 -34.52
C THR A 409 -27.32 24.84 -35.44
N THR A 410 -27.05 24.94 -36.74
CA THR A 410 -27.70 24.17 -37.80
C THR A 410 -26.84 23.01 -38.31
N VAL A 411 -25.69 22.75 -37.67
CA VAL A 411 -24.79 21.61 -37.98
C VAL A 411 -25.17 20.38 -37.13
N PRO A 412 -25.63 19.26 -37.71
CA PRO A 412 -26.08 18.07 -36.98
C PRO A 412 -24.98 17.07 -36.65
N PHE A 413 -23.70 17.46 -36.74
CA PHE A 413 -22.54 16.55 -36.64
C PHE A 413 -21.55 16.93 -35.52
N LEU A 414 -21.90 17.89 -34.66
CA LEU A 414 -21.11 18.19 -33.46
C LEU A 414 -21.32 17.10 -32.40
N TYR A 415 -20.30 16.79 -31.60
CA TYR A 415 -20.35 15.78 -30.55
C TYR A 415 -19.29 16.05 -29.46
N PRO A 416 -19.44 15.56 -28.21
CA PRO A 416 -18.46 15.78 -27.14
C PRO A 416 -17.07 15.28 -27.53
N GLY A 417 -16.06 16.13 -27.37
CA GLY A 417 -14.68 15.87 -27.80
C GLY A 417 -14.34 16.24 -29.25
N CYS A 418 -15.29 16.76 -30.04
CA CYS A 418 -15.00 17.22 -31.40
C CYS A 418 -14.41 18.64 -31.44
N ALA A 419 -13.47 18.86 -32.37
CA ALA A 419 -12.91 20.18 -32.64
C ALA A 419 -13.85 21.03 -33.52
N ALA A 420 -13.98 22.32 -33.20
CA ALA A 420 -14.65 23.29 -34.05
C ALA A 420 -13.90 24.63 -34.10
N ASP A 421 -13.70 25.18 -35.29
CA ASP A 421 -13.18 26.55 -35.45
C ASP A 421 -14.37 27.49 -35.59
N ILE A 422 -14.52 28.44 -34.66
CA ILE A 422 -15.61 29.43 -34.71
C ILE A 422 -15.14 30.75 -35.34
N GLU A 423 -15.90 31.22 -36.33
CA GLU A 423 -15.72 32.53 -36.95
C GLU A 423 -16.83 33.49 -36.49
N MET A 424 -16.43 34.65 -35.97
CA MET A 424 -17.33 35.70 -35.48
C MET A 424 -17.33 36.89 -36.44
N ARG A 425 -18.45 37.63 -36.50
CA ARG A 425 -18.59 38.80 -37.38
C ARG A 425 -17.65 39.94 -36.96
N LYS A 426 -17.06 40.64 -37.94
CA LYS A 426 -16.25 41.84 -37.72
C LYS A 426 -17.13 43.02 -37.30
N ASN A 427 -16.60 43.93 -36.47
CA ASN A 427 -17.37 45.07 -35.93
C ASN A 427 -17.77 46.10 -37.00
N ASP A 428 -17.06 46.14 -38.12
CA ASP A 428 -17.10 47.17 -39.17
C ASP A 428 -17.66 46.66 -40.51
N SER A 429 -18.03 45.39 -40.62
CA SER A 429 -18.51 44.80 -41.87
C SER A 429 -19.52 43.65 -41.69
N ASN A 430 -19.89 43.02 -42.80
CA ASN A 430 -20.72 41.82 -42.83
C ASN A 430 -19.89 40.52 -42.87
N GLU A 431 -18.56 40.63 -42.92
CA GLU A 431 -17.67 39.48 -42.99
C GLU A 431 -17.43 38.86 -41.61
N THR A 432 -17.08 37.58 -41.60
CA THR A 432 -16.58 36.89 -40.41
C THR A 432 -15.05 36.90 -40.36
N THR A 433 -14.51 36.60 -39.19
CA THR A 433 -13.09 36.32 -38.96
C THR A 433 -12.97 35.19 -37.95
N TYR A 434 -11.94 34.36 -38.07
CA TYR A 434 -11.61 33.36 -37.06
C TYR A 434 -11.48 34.03 -35.67
N PHE A 435 -12.12 33.42 -34.67
CA PHE A 435 -12.11 33.88 -33.29
C PHE A 435 -11.31 32.94 -32.39
N THR A 436 -11.65 31.65 -32.35
CA THR A 436 -10.91 30.66 -31.55
C THR A 436 -11.24 29.23 -31.98
N LYS A 437 -10.43 28.27 -31.51
CA LYS A 437 -10.68 26.83 -31.67
C LYS A 437 -11.31 26.26 -30.40
N LEU A 438 -12.50 25.71 -30.55
CA LEU A 438 -13.33 25.13 -29.51
C LEU A 438 -13.23 23.60 -29.49
N LEU A 439 -13.40 23.04 -28.29
CA LEU A 439 -13.66 21.62 -28.07
C LEU A 439 -15.06 21.49 -27.48
N ILE A 440 -15.97 20.86 -28.21
CA ILE A 440 -17.37 20.70 -27.77
C ILE A 440 -17.39 19.81 -26.51
N THR A 441 -18.07 20.25 -25.46
CA THR A 441 -18.28 19.45 -24.24
C THR A 441 -19.70 18.90 -24.19
N ASP A 442 -20.68 19.68 -24.64
CA ASP A 442 -22.10 19.36 -24.54
C ASP A 442 -22.80 19.77 -25.84
N VAL A 443 -23.76 18.97 -26.29
CA VAL A 443 -24.57 19.29 -27.48
C VAL A 443 -25.98 18.72 -27.33
N SER A 444 -26.99 19.48 -27.72
CA SER A 444 -28.35 19.01 -27.93
C SER A 444 -28.66 18.98 -29.43
N HIS A 445 -29.46 17.99 -29.82
CA HIS A 445 -29.97 17.78 -31.16
C HIS A 445 -31.48 17.54 -31.08
N GLU A 446 -32.24 18.24 -31.91
CA GLU A 446 -33.68 18.09 -32.06
C GLU A 446 -34.01 17.98 -33.55
N VAL A 447 -34.74 16.94 -33.96
CA VAL A 447 -35.15 16.70 -35.35
C VAL A 447 -36.64 16.34 -35.42
N ASP A 448 -37.39 16.99 -36.30
CA ASP A 448 -38.81 16.68 -36.56
C ASP A 448 -39.02 15.67 -37.71
N ALA A 449 -40.26 15.22 -37.91
CA ALA A 449 -40.65 14.31 -38.99
C ALA A 449 -40.38 14.84 -40.42
N ARG A 450 -40.14 16.15 -40.58
CA ARG A 450 -39.81 16.79 -41.86
C ARG A 450 -38.30 16.87 -42.08
N GLY A 451 -37.51 16.63 -41.03
CA GLY A 451 -36.06 16.78 -41.02
C GLY A 451 -35.59 18.21 -40.75
N TYR A 452 -36.42 19.09 -40.17
CA TYR A 452 -35.92 20.33 -39.60
C TYR A 452 -35.08 20.01 -38.37
N TYR A 453 -33.86 20.56 -38.33
CA TYR A 453 -32.91 20.36 -37.23
C TYR A 453 -32.68 21.66 -36.47
N THR A 454 -32.73 21.56 -35.14
CA THR A 454 -32.25 22.57 -34.20
C THR A 454 -31.20 21.92 -33.31
N GLY A 455 -30.04 22.55 -33.16
CA GLY A 455 -29.05 22.15 -32.16
C GLY A 455 -28.60 23.31 -31.29
N ALA A 456 -28.04 22.99 -30.13
CA ALA A 456 -27.29 23.92 -29.31
C ALA A 456 -26.05 23.24 -28.73
N PHE A 457 -24.99 23.99 -28.44
CA PHE A 457 -23.75 23.45 -27.89
C PHE A 457 -23.20 24.29 -26.74
N GLU A 458 -22.42 23.65 -25.85
CA GLU A 458 -21.45 24.30 -24.98
C GLU A 458 -20.05 23.68 -25.21
N ALA A 459 -19.01 24.51 -25.12
CA ALA A 459 -17.65 24.18 -25.53
C ALA A 459 -16.60 24.99 -24.77
N ILE A 460 -15.42 24.40 -24.60
CA ILE A 460 -14.24 25.03 -24.00
C ILE A 460 -13.20 25.40 -25.07
N ALA A 461 -12.09 26.06 -24.70
CA ALA A 461 -10.94 26.18 -25.58
C ALA A 461 -10.26 24.82 -25.80
N ALA A 462 -9.94 24.47 -27.06
CA ALA A 462 -9.37 23.16 -27.43
C ALA A 462 -7.87 22.99 -27.12
N ASP A 463 -7.30 23.83 -26.26
CA ASP A 463 -5.85 24.05 -26.13
C ASP A 463 -5.24 23.57 -24.82
N SER A 464 -6.07 23.31 -23.80
CA SER A 464 -5.64 22.86 -22.47
C SER A 464 -5.06 21.44 -22.47
N GLY A 465 -5.55 20.59 -23.36
CA GLY A 465 -5.36 19.14 -23.31
C GLY A 465 -6.30 18.40 -22.33
N TYR A 466 -7.25 19.10 -21.71
CA TYR A 466 -8.18 18.55 -20.71
C TYR A 466 -9.64 18.94 -20.99
N ILE A 467 -10.55 18.01 -20.75
CA ILE A 467 -12.01 18.19 -20.79
C ILE A 467 -12.57 18.28 -19.35
N PRO A 468 -13.74 18.90 -19.12
CA PRO A 468 -14.41 18.81 -17.82
C PRO A 468 -14.63 17.35 -17.41
N ARG A 469 -14.17 16.99 -16.21
CA ARG A 469 -14.31 15.63 -15.65
C ARG A 469 -15.79 15.24 -15.42
N PRO A 470 -16.15 13.96 -15.51
CA PRO A 470 -17.44 13.45 -15.07
C PRO A 470 -17.74 13.67 -13.59
N GLU A 471 -19.02 13.56 -13.25
CA GLU A 471 -19.50 13.53 -11.85
C GLU A 471 -19.27 12.14 -11.23
N PHE A 472 -18.75 12.10 -10.00
CA PHE A 472 -18.54 10.89 -9.21
C PHE A 472 -18.50 11.21 -7.70
N GLU A 473 -18.79 10.23 -6.87
CA GLU A 473 -18.61 10.27 -5.41
C GLU A 473 -17.34 9.53 -4.96
N SER A 474 -16.73 9.98 -3.86
CA SER A 474 -15.55 9.32 -3.30
C SER A 474 -15.98 8.23 -2.30
N PRO A 475 -15.69 6.93 -2.56
CA PRO A 475 -16.07 5.84 -1.67
C PRO A 475 -15.33 5.93 -0.33
N LYS A 476 -15.95 5.39 0.72
CA LYS A 476 -15.40 5.35 2.07
C LYS A 476 -15.36 3.91 2.56
N ALA A 477 -14.18 3.35 2.66
CA ALA A 477 -13.98 2.00 3.17
C ALA A 477 -14.04 1.99 4.70
N GLU A 478 -15.01 1.25 5.24
CA GLU A 478 -15.14 0.96 6.67
C GLU A 478 -14.16 -0.13 7.13
N ALA A 479 -14.04 -0.33 8.45
CA ALA A 479 -13.17 -1.36 8.99
C ALA A 479 -13.72 -2.78 8.71
N GLN A 480 -12.87 -3.68 8.22
CA GLN A 480 -13.25 -5.00 7.72
C GLN A 480 -12.41 -6.11 8.36
N PHE A 481 -12.86 -7.35 8.25
CA PHE A 481 -11.99 -8.50 8.48
C PHE A 481 -11.22 -8.88 7.21
N ALA A 482 -10.06 -9.49 7.42
CA ALA A 482 -9.28 -10.14 6.38
C ALA A 482 -8.46 -11.29 6.96
N LYS A 483 -7.99 -12.17 6.09
CA LYS A 483 -7.07 -13.27 6.43
C LYS A 483 -5.65 -12.97 5.98
N VAL A 484 -4.65 -13.28 6.80
CA VAL A 484 -3.23 -13.13 6.44
C VAL A 484 -2.81 -14.25 5.49
N ILE A 485 -2.31 -13.87 4.31
CA ILE A 485 -1.85 -14.78 3.25
C ILE A 485 -0.32 -14.87 3.22
N SER A 486 0.39 -13.79 3.51
CA SER A 486 1.86 -13.81 3.65
C SER A 486 2.34 -12.76 4.64
N ASN A 487 3.28 -13.14 5.51
CA ASN A 487 4.04 -12.23 6.37
C ASN A 487 5.52 -12.11 5.96
N THR A 488 5.90 -12.70 4.82
CA THR A 488 7.27 -12.63 4.28
C THR A 488 7.45 -11.35 3.45
N ASP A 489 7.52 -10.20 4.13
CA ASP A 489 7.69 -8.88 3.51
C ASP A 489 9.02 -8.77 2.73
N PRO A 490 9.00 -8.58 1.39
CA PRO A 490 10.21 -8.46 0.57
C PRO A 490 11.11 -7.26 0.93
N MET A 491 10.58 -6.25 1.64
CA MET A 491 11.32 -5.07 2.09
C MET A 491 11.71 -5.14 3.57
N ASN A 492 11.32 -6.20 4.30
CA ASN A 492 11.56 -6.39 5.73
C ASN A 492 11.16 -5.17 6.59
N GLN A 493 9.88 -4.78 6.49
CA GLN A 493 9.28 -3.62 7.18
C GLN A 493 8.15 -4.02 8.16
N GLY A 494 7.98 -5.33 8.42
CA GLY A 494 6.89 -5.83 9.29
C GLY A 494 5.51 -5.70 8.65
N ARG A 495 5.42 -5.75 7.32
CA ARG A 495 4.15 -5.72 6.58
C ARG A 495 3.61 -7.13 6.35
N VAL A 496 2.30 -7.21 6.13
CA VAL A 496 1.61 -8.45 5.74
C VAL A 496 0.80 -8.24 4.47
N GLN A 497 0.63 -9.29 3.70
CA GLN A 497 -0.32 -9.40 2.62
C GLN A 497 -1.56 -10.14 3.14
N ILE A 498 -2.74 -9.57 2.89
CA ILE A 498 -4.03 -10.11 3.33
C ILE A 498 -4.94 -10.45 2.14
N GLN A 499 -6.02 -11.16 2.41
CA GLN A 499 -7.16 -11.38 1.52
C GLN A 499 -8.42 -10.98 2.29
N PHE A 500 -9.19 -10.02 1.77
CA PHE A 500 -10.49 -9.66 2.34
C PHE A 500 -11.54 -10.74 2.06
N ASP A 501 -12.61 -10.79 2.86
CA ASP A 501 -13.67 -11.81 2.74
C ASP A 501 -14.44 -11.76 1.39
N TRP A 502 -14.33 -10.64 0.65
CA TRP A 502 -14.88 -10.45 -0.70
C TRP A 502 -13.87 -10.69 -1.84
N GLN A 503 -12.59 -10.92 -1.54
CA GLN A 503 -11.59 -11.34 -2.53
C GLN A 503 -11.61 -12.86 -2.71
N SER A 504 -11.22 -13.35 -3.89
CA SER A 504 -11.23 -14.79 -4.18
C SER A 504 -10.03 -15.24 -5.00
N GLY A 505 -9.78 -16.56 -5.04
CA GLY A 505 -8.69 -17.13 -5.83
C GLY A 505 -7.32 -16.57 -5.45
N SER A 506 -6.66 -15.92 -6.42
CA SER A 506 -5.36 -15.26 -6.27
C SER A 506 -5.41 -13.83 -5.70
N ASP A 507 -6.60 -13.25 -5.57
CA ASP A 507 -6.74 -11.82 -5.29
C ASP A 507 -6.43 -11.53 -3.83
N THR A 508 -5.59 -10.52 -3.62
CA THR A 508 -5.00 -10.17 -2.32
C THR A 508 -4.73 -8.67 -2.27
N SER A 509 -4.43 -8.13 -1.07
CA SER A 509 -3.78 -6.83 -0.97
C SER A 509 -2.34 -6.89 -1.48
N GLU A 510 -1.69 -5.74 -1.60
CA GLU A 510 -0.23 -5.67 -1.53
C GLU A 510 0.26 -5.81 -0.07
N PHE A 511 1.57 -5.72 0.18
CA PHE A 511 2.12 -5.71 1.54
C PHE A 511 1.76 -4.42 2.30
N ILE A 512 0.76 -4.53 3.19
CA ILE A 512 0.23 -3.44 4.02
C ILE A 512 0.86 -3.42 5.42
N ARG A 513 0.89 -2.24 6.05
CA ARG A 513 1.47 -2.05 7.39
C ARG A 513 0.60 -2.68 8.47
N VAL A 514 1.26 -3.17 9.52
CA VAL A 514 0.65 -3.63 10.77
C VAL A 514 0.76 -2.52 11.82
N MET A 515 -0.36 -2.17 12.44
CA MET A 515 -0.42 -1.35 13.66
C MET A 515 -0.03 -2.20 14.87
N THR A 516 0.64 -1.57 15.83
CA THR A 516 1.08 -2.21 17.08
C THR A 516 0.97 -1.21 18.23
N PRO A 517 0.74 -1.63 19.49
CA PRO A 517 0.50 -0.70 20.61
C PRO A 517 1.62 0.30 20.91
N ASP A 518 2.86 -0.03 20.54
CA ASP A 518 4.02 0.88 20.63
C ASP A 518 4.99 0.59 19.49
N ALA A 519 5.47 1.65 18.81
CA ALA A 519 6.29 1.54 17.60
C ALA A 519 7.36 2.63 17.49
N GLY A 520 8.40 2.38 16.69
CA GLY A 520 9.37 3.39 16.24
C GLY A 520 10.83 2.95 16.36
N GLY A 521 11.69 3.90 16.70
CA GLY A 521 13.11 3.70 16.94
C GLY A 521 13.72 4.75 17.87
N SER A 522 14.99 4.59 18.21
CA SER A 522 15.80 5.50 19.02
C SER A 522 17.29 5.30 18.74
N ASP A 523 18.15 6.14 19.31
CA ASP A 523 19.62 6.06 19.19
C ASP A 523 20.21 4.69 19.59
N LYS A 524 19.48 3.91 20.40
CA LYS A 524 19.86 2.57 20.86
C LYS A 524 19.14 1.43 20.12
N VAL A 525 18.00 1.69 19.47
CA VAL A 525 17.15 0.69 18.83
C VAL A 525 16.61 1.29 17.53
N SER A 526 17.34 1.15 16.43
CA SER A 526 17.07 1.88 15.18
C SER A 526 15.85 1.41 14.38
N LYS A 527 15.32 0.21 14.69
CA LYS A 527 14.09 -0.35 14.13
C LYS A 527 13.35 -1.17 15.19
N ASN A 528 12.03 -1.30 15.04
CA ASN A 528 11.16 -2.19 15.80
C ASN A 528 11.24 -1.98 17.34
N ARG A 529 11.45 -0.74 17.78
CA ARG A 529 11.33 -0.36 19.20
C ARG A 529 9.85 -0.33 19.57
N GLY A 530 9.47 -1.13 20.57
CA GLY A 530 8.11 -1.25 21.08
C GLY A 530 7.63 -2.70 20.99
N PHE A 531 6.35 -2.91 20.67
CA PHE A 531 5.80 -4.24 20.48
C PHE A 531 6.02 -4.71 19.05
N MET A 532 6.78 -5.79 18.87
CA MET A 532 6.97 -6.45 17.56
C MET A 532 6.33 -7.85 17.58
N ALA A 533 5.07 -7.93 17.19
CA ALA A 533 4.37 -9.16 16.86
C ALA A 533 3.70 -8.97 15.50
N ILE A 534 4.18 -9.68 14.48
CA ILE A 534 3.59 -9.66 13.14
C ILE A 534 2.63 -10.84 13.05
N PRO A 535 1.38 -10.66 12.57
CA PRO A 535 0.45 -11.75 12.34
C PRO A 535 1.04 -12.89 11.50
N GLU A 536 0.66 -14.12 11.82
CA GLU A 536 1.10 -15.33 11.14
C GLU A 536 0.16 -15.70 9.98
N VAL A 537 0.66 -16.49 9.02
CA VAL A 537 -0.14 -16.90 7.85
C VAL A 537 -1.30 -17.78 8.29
N GLY A 538 -2.51 -17.35 7.95
CA GLY A 538 -3.76 -17.96 8.41
C GLY A 538 -4.54 -17.13 9.43
N ASP A 539 -3.90 -16.19 10.14
CA ASP A 539 -4.55 -15.35 11.16
C ASP A 539 -5.67 -14.50 10.55
N GLN A 540 -6.77 -14.33 11.31
CA GLN A 540 -7.78 -13.31 11.03
C GLN A 540 -7.36 -11.99 11.66
N VAL A 541 -7.45 -10.91 10.90
CA VAL A 541 -7.06 -9.55 11.29
C VAL A 541 -8.19 -8.55 11.03
N VAL A 542 -8.23 -7.48 11.81
CA VAL A 542 -9.02 -6.29 11.46
C VAL A 542 -8.17 -5.38 10.58
N VAL A 543 -8.72 -4.97 9.45
CA VAL A 543 -8.14 -4.00 8.51
C VAL A 543 -8.93 -2.70 8.60
N ASN A 544 -8.23 -1.57 8.54
CA ASN A 544 -8.80 -0.23 8.50
C ASN A 544 -8.07 0.59 7.41
N PHE A 545 -8.64 1.73 7.01
CA PHE A 545 -8.25 2.43 5.79
C PHE A 545 -7.80 3.86 6.08
N VAL A 546 -6.59 4.23 5.64
CA VAL A 546 -6.03 5.56 5.94
C VAL A 546 -6.83 6.64 5.22
N HIS A 547 -7.47 7.52 5.99
CA HIS A 547 -8.47 8.49 5.52
C HIS A 547 -9.73 7.84 4.87
N GLN A 548 -10.13 6.63 5.30
CA GLN A 548 -11.25 5.86 4.71
C GLN A 548 -11.10 5.55 3.22
N HIS A 549 -9.89 5.64 2.67
CA HIS A 549 -9.65 5.44 1.23
C HIS A 549 -9.41 3.95 0.94
N PRO A 550 -10.16 3.30 0.03
CA PRO A 550 -10.10 1.84 -0.18
C PRO A 550 -8.70 1.35 -0.60
N ASP A 551 -7.97 2.11 -1.42
CA ASP A 551 -6.59 1.79 -1.82
C ASP A 551 -5.54 1.92 -0.68
N ARG A 552 -5.95 2.27 0.56
CA ARG A 552 -5.04 2.49 1.69
C ARG A 552 -5.27 1.60 2.93
N PRO A 553 -5.41 0.27 2.80
CA PRO A 553 -5.57 -0.59 3.95
C PRO A 553 -4.32 -0.68 4.83
N PHE A 554 -4.53 -0.91 6.12
CA PHE A 554 -3.53 -1.31 7.10
C PHE A 554 -4.19 -2.21 8.16
N VAL A 555 -3.43 -3.15 8.73
CA VAL A 555 -3.92 -4.03 9.81
C VAL A 555 -3.94 -3.25 11.12
N MET A 556 -5.08 -3.25 11.81
CA MET A 556 -5.24 -2.73 13.18
C MET A 556 -4.67 -3.70 14.23
N GLY A 557 -4.83 -5.01 14.00
CA GLY A 557 -4.39 -6.09 14.88
C GLY A 557 -5.06 -7.42 14.50
N GLY A 558 -4.65 -8.51 15.15
CA GLY A 558 -5.31 -9.81 15.06
C GLY A 558 -6.66 -9.83 15.80
N MET A 559 -7.60 -10.65 15.31
CA MET A 559 -8.89 -10.90 15.96
C MET A 559 -9.08 -12.39 16.19
N PHE A 560 -9.43 -12.78 17.42
CA PHE A 560 -9.76 -14.17 17.71
C PHE A 560 -11.16 -14.52 17.17
N HIS A 561 -11.24 -15.63 16.43
CA HIS A 561 -12.51 -16.30 16.10
C HIS A 561 -12.66 -17.61 16.91
N GLY A 562 -13.83 -18.23 16.87
CA GLY A 562 -14.18 -19.41 17.67
C GLY A 562 -13.36 -20.70 17.42
N GLY A 563 -12.37 -20.67 16.52
CA GLY A 563 -11.39 -21.75 16.33
C GLY A 563 -10.02 -21.51 16.97
N VAL A 564 -9.74 -20.29 17.45
CA VAL A 564 -8.44 -19.87 18.00
C VAL A 564 -8.55 -19.07 19.30
N GLY A 565 -9.73 -18.51 19.60
CA GLY A 565 -9.96 -17.75 20.84
C GLY A 565 -10.09 -18.65 22.08
N GLY A 566 -9.48 -18.21 23.17
CA GLY A 566 -9.56 -18.84 24.49
C GLY A 566 -9.26 -17.85 25.62
N GLY A 567 -9.66 -18.20 26.85
CA GLY A 567 -9.67 -17.28 28.00
C GLY A 567 -11.10 -16.85 28.34
N GLY A 568 -11.26 -15.78 29.14
CA GLY A 568 -12.59 -15.23 29.46
C GLY A 568 -13.50 -16.10 30.34
N GLY A 569 -12.99 -17.21 30.90
CA GLY A 569 -13.73 -18.11 31.79
C GLY A 569 -14.10 -17.47 33.13
N ALA A 570 -14.68 -18.24 34.05
CA ALA A 570 -15.15 -17.76 35.35
C ALA A 570 -14.06 -16.94 36.10
N GLY A 571 -14.40 -15.70 36.49
CA GLY A 571 -13.47 -14.74 37.10
C GLY A 571 -12.55 -13.99 36.13
N ASN A 572 -12.36 -14.49 34.91
CA ASN A 572 -11.40 -13.97 33.92
C ASN A 572 -9.98 -13.80 34.51
N ASN A 573 -9.54 -14.79 35.30
CA ASN A 573 -8.30 -14.69 36.09
C ASN A 573 -7.03 -14.77 35.24
N ILE A 574 -7.03 -15.58 34.18
CA ILE A 574 -5.86 -15.87 33.34
C ILE A 574 -5.68 -14.83 32.23
N LYS A 575 -4.48 -14.27 32.10
CA LYS A 575 -4.00 -13.50 30.94
C LYS A 575 -2.68 -14.08 30.48
N SER A 576 -2.38 -14.07 29.18
CA SER A 576 -1.04 -14.45 28.73
C SER A 576 -0.61 -13.78 27.42
N LEU A 577 0.71 -13.71 27.22
CA LEU A 577 1.35 -13.51 25.93
C LEU A 577 2.04 -14.83 25.55
N SER A 578 1.72 -15.36 24.37
CA SER A 578 2.28 -16.62 23.86
C SER A 578 2.88 -16.42 22.46
N SER A 579 4.03 -17.04 22.18
CA SER A 579 4.63 -17.08 20.83
C SER A 579 4.21 -18.32 20.05
N ARG A 580 4.42 -18.33 18.72
CA ARG A 580 4.22 -19.51 17.86
C ARG A 580 5.07 -20.74 18.28
N SER A 581 6.17 -20.55 19.02
CA SER A 581 6.98 -21.66 19.56
C SER A 581 6.49 -22.20 20.91
N GLY A 582 5.42 -21.64 21.48
CA GLY A 582 4.92 -22.00 22.80
C GLY A 582 5.65 -21.33 23.97
N ASN A 583 6.49 -20.31 23.72
CA ASN A 583 7.05 -19.50 24.81
C ASN A 583 5.93 -18.61 25.36
N LYS A 584 5.72 -18.63 26.68
CA LYS A 584 4.53 -18.06 27.33
C LYS A 584 4.89 -17.27 28.58
N LEU A 585 4.34 -16.07 28.69
CA LEU A 585 4.22 -15.32 29.94
C LEU A 585 2.75 -15.30 30.35
N GLU A 586 2.44 -15.93 31.47
CA GLU A 586 1.09 -16.04 32.03
C GLU A 586 0.97 -15.27 33.35
N LEU A 587 -0.18 -14.64 33.56
CA LEU A 587 -0.60 -13.98 34.79
C LEU A 587 -1.92 -14.62 35.23
N ASP A 588 -1.97 -15.13 36.46
CA ASP A 588 -3.18 -15.60 37.11
C ASP A 588 -3.52 -14.67 38.27
N ASP A 589 -4.46 -13.75 38.05
CA ASP A 589 -4.91 -12.80 39.07
C ASP A 589 -5.76 -13.47 40.17
N GLY A 590 -6.22 -14.70 39.96
CA GLY A 590 -6.94 -15.49 40.98
C GLY A 590 -5.99 -16.08 42.02
N ALA A 591 -4.82 -16.53 41.59
CA ALA A 591 -3.72 -16.94 42.47
C ALA A 591 -2.77 -15.79 42.86
N GLY A 592 -2.83 -14.65 42.18
CA GLY A 592 -1.87 -13.55 42.30
C GLY A 592 -0.48 -13.92 41.78
N SER A 593 -0.40 -14.80 40.78
CA SER A 593 0.86 -15.45 40.33
C SER A 593 1.24 -15.08 38.90
N VAL A 594 2.53 -15.22 38.57
CA VAL A 594 3.09 -14.98 37.23
C VAL A 594 4.02 -16.13 36.86
N PHE A 595 3.82 -16.70 35.68
CA PHE A 595 4.57 -17.86 35.19
C PHE A 595 5.18 -17.56 33.81
N LEU A 596 6.51 -17.54 33.74
CA LEU A 596 7.26 -17.43 32.49
C LEU A 596 7.76 -18.83 32.11
N THR A 597 7.61 -19.21 30.85
CA THR A 597 8.13 -20.46 30.27
C THR A 597 8.61 -20.25 28.84
N ASP A 598 9.67 -20.95 28.46
CA ASP A 598 9.92 -21.31 27.07
C ASP A 598 9.37 -22.72 26.78
N GLN A 599 9.50 -23.19 25.54
CA GLN A 599 9.13 -24.55 25.13
C GLN A 599 9.81 -25.67 25.95
N GLY A 600 10.89 -25.37 26.69
CA GLY A 600 11.61 -26.31 27.57
C GLY A 600 11.30 -26.13 29.07
N GLY A 601 10.47 -25.17 29.46
CA GLY A 601 10.10 -24.88 30.85
C GLY A 601 11.04 -23.96 31.64
N ALA A 602 11.98 -23.26 30.98
CA ALA A 602 12.92 -22.36 31.66
C ALA A 602 12.35 -20.96 31.95
N ASN A 603 12.88 -20.28 32.97
CA ASN A 603 12.51 -18.91 33.35
C ASN A 603 13.70 -18.11 33.93
N MET A 604 13.69 -16.77 33.78
CA MET A 604 14.73 -15.87 34.30
C MET A 604 14.26 -14.40 34.38
N LYS A 605 14.98 -13.55 35.13
CA LYS A 605 14.78 -12.09 35.23
C LYS A 605 16.13 -11.36 35.18
N PHE A 606 16.17 -10.20 34.52
CA PHE A 606 17.33 -9.29 34.43
C PHE A 606 16.91 -7.86 34.78
N ASP A 607 17.85 -6.99 35.20
CA ASP A 607 17.57 -5.59 35.56
C ASP A 607 18.09 -4.53 34.56
N GLY A 608 18.82 -4.94 33.52
CA GLY A 608 19.36 -4.05 32.49
C GLY A 608 20.60 -3.24 32.89
N ALA A 609 21.06 -3.31 34.14
CA ALA A 609 22.32 -2.74 34.60
C ALA A 609 23.49 -3.75 34.58
N GLY A 610 23.22 -5.00 34.19
CA GLY A 610 24.16 -6.11 34.20
C GLY A 610 24.13 -6.95 35.48
N ASN A 611 23.19 -6.69 36.40
CA ASN A 611 23.02 -7.50 37.62
C ASN A 611 21.79 -8.41 37.51
N ALA A 612 21.70 -9.38 38.41
CA ALA A 612 20.56 -10.29 38.53
C ALA A 612 20.31 -10.60 40.02
N THR A 613 19.24 -10.02 40.57
CA THR A 613 18.84 -10.20 41.97
C THR A 613 17.56 -11.03 42.05
N THR A 614 17.62 -12.18 42.71
CA THR A 614 16.45 -13.06 42.95
C THR A 614 16.09 -13.07 44.42
N ASN A 615 15.09 -12.28 44.81
CA ASN A 615 14.51 -12.28 46.15
C ASN A 615 13.23 -13.13 46.15
N THR A 616 13.02 -13.90 47.21
CA THR A 616 11.84 -14.75 47.41
C THR A 616 11.48 -14.69 48.88
N ASN A 617 10.20 -14.48 49.21
CA ASN A 617 9.76 -14.29 50.59
C ASN A 617 9.57 -15.61 51.35
N ASN A 618 9.25 -16.67 50.61
CA ASN A 618 9.12 -18.05 51.07
C ASN A 618 10.27 -18.86 50.43
N ASP A 619 10.00 -20.09 49.98
CA ASP A 619 11.02 -21.02 49.47
C ASP A 619 11.52 -20.69 48.06
N LYS A 620 12.85 -20.78 47.86
CA LYS A 620 13.49 -20.74 46.54
C LYS A 620 14.13 -22.10 46.21
N THR A 621 13.42 -22.92 45.44
CA THR A 621 13.96 -24.16 44.87
C THR A 621 14.73 -23.89 43.59
N VAL A 622 15.86 -24.59 43.38
CA VAL A 622 16.64 -24.56 42.13
C VAL A 622 16.96 -26.00 41.72
N THR A 623 16.34 -26.46 40.63
CA THR A 623 16.57 -27.80 40.07
C THR A 623 17.34 -27.67 38.77
N VAL A 624 18.45 -28.41 38.63
CA VAL A 624 19.28 -28.45 37.41
C VAL A 624 19.39 -29.89 36.96
N GLY A 625 18.94 -30.21 35.74
CA GLY A 625 18.89 -31.60 35.24
C GLY A 625 20.23 -32.18 34.80
N ASN A 626 21.28 -31.36 34.72
CA ASN A 626 22.66 -31.75 34.40
C ASN A 626 23.62 -31.02 35.36
N ASN A 627 24.68 -30.38 34.85
CA ASN A 627 25.69 -29.72 35.66
C ASN A 627 25.25 -28.33 36.13
N ASN A 628 25.31 -28.06 37.43
CA ASN A 628 25.30 -26.72 37.99
C ASN A 628 26.75 -26.22 38.17
N SER A 629 27.10 -25.05 37.63
CA SER A 629 28.45 -24.47 37.72
C SER A 629 28.36 -23.01 38.16
N VAL A 630 28.97 -22.69 39.30
CA VAL A 630 28.92 -21.37 39.92
C VAL A 630 30.35 -20.80 39.98
N ASN A 631 30.68 -19.95 39.02
CA ASN A 631 32.00 -19.31 38.93
C ASN A 631 31.89 -17.87 39.46
N VAL A 632 32.61 -17.55 40.53
CA VAL A 632 32.61 -16.21 41.17
C VAL A 632 34.03 -15.65 41.13
N ALA A 633 34.19 -14.43 40.60
CA ALA A 633 35.50 -13.81 40.40
C ALA A 633 36.05 -13.07 41.64
N ASN A 634 35.18 -12.79 42.61
CA ASN A 634 35.51 -12.22 43.92
C ASN A 634 34.85 -13.10 45.00
N ASP A 635 34.26 -12.52 46.05
CA ASP A 635 33.71 -13.26 47.19
C ASP A 635 32.40 -14.02 46.87
N ASN A 636 32.40 -15.35 47.05
CA ASN A 636 31.18 -16.15 47.13
C ASN A 636 30.70 -16.24 48.59
N THR A 637 29.73 -15.40 48.98
CA THR A 637 29.23 -15.34 50.36
C THR A 637 27.88 -16.05 50.51
N LEU A 638 27.88 -17.21 51.17
CA LEU A 638 26.66 -17.90 51.61
C LEU A 638 26.32 -17.50 53.06
N LYS A 639 25.07 -17.11 53.31
CA LYS A 639 24.52 -16.85 54.66
C LYS A 639 23.16 -17.53 54.79
N ALA A 640 23.10 -18.62 55.55
CA ALA A 640 21.86 -19.26 55.95
C ALA A 640 21.41 -18.76 57.33
N GLY A 641 20.11 -18.49 57.50
CA GLY A 641 19.57 -18.05 58.80
C GLY A 641 19.46 -19.17 59.84
N ASN A 642 19.27 -20.42 59.39
CA ASN A 642 19.13 -21.61 60.23
C ASN A 642 20.18 -22.68 59.87
N THR A 643 19.96 -23.42 58.79
CA THR A 643 20.79 -24.56 58.39
C THR A 643 21.32 -24.36 56.97
N SER A 644 22.59 -24.69 56.76
CA SER A 644 23.20 -24.85 55.43
C SER A 644 23.59 -26.31 55.28
N MET A 645 22.91 -27.05 54.41
CA MET A 645 23.16 -28.47 54.17
C MET A 645 23.75 -28.66 52.77
N ILE A 646 24.77 -29.51 52.65
CA ILE A 646 25.35 -29.94 51.38
C ILE A 646 25.33 -31.47 51.41
N ASP A 647 24.44 -32.05 50.62
CA ASP A 647 24.33 -33.50 50.42
C ASP A 647 24.77 -33.84 49.00
N VAL A 648 25.53 -34.94 48.86
CA VAL A 648 26.22 -35.32 47.61
C VAL A 648 26.21 -36.84 47.48
N GLY A 649 25.38 -37.36 46.59
CA GLY A 649 25.26 -38.81 46.32
C GLY A 649 26.46 -39.44 45.57
N GLY A 650 27.63 -38.80 45.58
CA GLY A 650 28.83 -39.19 44.86
C GLY A 650 30.09 -38.58 45.48
N ASN A 651 31.17 -38.46 44.70
CA ASN A 651 32.43 -37.92 45.21
C ASN A 651 32.29 -36.42 45.56
N SER A 652 32.61 -36.06 46.80
CA SER A 652 32.76 -34.67 47.23
C SER A 652 34.24 -34.31 47.36
N VAL A 653 34.62 -33.11 46.90
CA VAL A 653 36.00 -32.61 46.94
C VAL A 653 35.98 -31.16 47.43
N LEU A 654 36.67 -30.90 48.54
CA LEU A 654 36.92 -29.54 49.03
C LEU A 654 38.38 -29.17 48.74
N GLN A 655 38.60 -28.30 47.75
CA GLN A 655 39.92 -27.83 47.34
C GLN A 655 40.07 -26.34 47.67
N MET A 656 41.27 -25.94 48.10
CA MET A 656 41.62 -24.59 48.53
C MET A 656 42.85 -24.11 47.76
N ASP A 657 42.99 -22.81 47.56
CA ASP A 657 43.97 -22.23 46.65
C ASP A 657 45.06 -21.37 47.34
N LYS A 658 45.59 -20.36 46.63
CA LYS A 658 46.99 -19.88 46.68
C LYS A 658 47.49 -19.36 48.03
N SER A 659 46.63 -19.08 49.00
CA SER A 659 47.01 -18.64 50.37
C SER A 659 46.76 -19.67 51.47
N GLY A 660 46.06 -20.78 51.17
CA GLY A 660 45.91 -21.95 52.04
C GLY A 660 45.18 -21.76 53.39
N LYS A 661 44.73 -20.55 53.75
CA LYS A 661 44.17 -20.26 55.07
C LYS A 661 42.72 -20.74 55.21
N VAL A 662 42.55 -22.00 55.60
CA VAL A 662 41.25 -22.54 56.04
C VAL A 662 40.98 -22.12 57.49
N SER A 663 39.74 -21.72 57.78
CA SER A 663 39.26 -21.46 59.14
C SER A 663 37.88 -22.11 59.32
N LEU A 664 37.80 -23.14 60.15
CA LEU A 664 36.55 -23.81 60.51
C LEU A 664 36.27 -23.51 61.99
N THR A 665 35.18 -22.80 62.25
CA THR A 665 34.82 -22.33 63.59
C THR A 665 33.44 -22.87 63.95
N ALA A 666 33.33 -23.58 65.08
CA ALA A 666 32.07 -24.11 65.60
C ALA A 666 31.89 -23.72 67.08
N SER A 667 30.68 -23.34 67.47
CA SER A 667 30.37 -22.83 68.82
C SER A 667 29.99 -23.93 69.83
N THR A 668 29.84 -25.18 69.38
CA THR A 668 29.26 -26.28 70.18
C THR A 668 30.07 -27.59 70.04
N GLU A 669 30.19 -28.11 68.83
CA GLU A 669 30.94 -29.31 68.46
C GLU A 669 31.51 -29.12 67.04
N PHE A 670 32.76 -29.50 66.81
CA PHE A 670 33.33 -29.73 65.49
C PHE A 670 33.67 -31.22 65.35
N LYS A 671 33.13 -31.87 64.32
CA LYS A 671 33.09 -33.33 64.24
C LYS A 671 33.35 -33.85 62.83
N ILE A 672 34.28 -34.79 62.74
CA ILE A 672 34.59 -35.55 61.53
C ILE A 672 34.25 -37.01 61.80
N ILE A 673 33.52 -37.65 60.90
CA ILE A 673 33.12 -39.06 60.97
C ILE A 673 33.49 -39.73 59.65
N VAL A 674 34.22 -40.85 59.71
CA VAL A 674 34.51 -41.71 58.54
C VAL A 674 34.29 -43.16 58.97
N GLY A 675 33.06 -43.66 58.76
CA GLY A 675 32.63 -44.95 59.27
C GLY A 675 32.75 -45.02 60.80
N ALA A 676 33.61 -45.90 61.30
CA ALA A 676 33.87 -46.06 62.74
C ALA A 676 34.93 -45.08 63.31
N SER A 677 35.66 -44.36 62.45
CA SER A 677 36.68 -43.39 62.89
C SER A 677 36.05 -42.02 63.13
N THR A 678 36.43 -41.36 64.23
CA THR A 678 35.89 -40.04 64.61
C THR A 678 36.96 -39.10 65.17
N ILE A 679 36.85 -37.82 64.83
CA ILE A 679 37.52 -36.72 65.53
C ILE A 679 36.42 -35.79 66.03
N VAL A 680 36.43 -35.47 67.33
CA VAL A 680 35.45 -34.59 67.98
C VAL A 680 36.20 -33.54 68.80
N ILE A 681 35.88 -32.27 68.57
CA ILE A 681 36.30 -31.13 69.39
C ILE A 681 35.03 -30.50 69.95
N ASP A 682 34.88 -30.46 71.27
CA ASP A 682 33.69 -29.86 71.91
C ASP A 682 33.97 -28.50 72.55
N LYS A 683 32.91 -27.76 72.87
CA LYS A 683 32.95 -26.42 73.50
C LYS A 683 33.64 -26.35 74.87
N THR A 684 34.02 -27.48 75.48
CA THR A 684 34.81 -27.51 76.73
C THR A 684 36.31 -27.52 76.47
N GLY A 685 36.74 -27.60 75.20
CA GLY A 685 38.13 -27.75 74.80
C GLY A 685 38.61 -29.20 74.75
N LYS A 686 37.73 -30.17 75.01
CA LYS A 686 38.07 -31.60 74.91
C LYS A 686 38.18 -32.00 73.44
N ILE A 687 39.31 -32.64 73.10
CA ILE A 687 39.55 -33.27 71.81
C ILE A 687 39.52 -34.79 72.02
N THR A 688 38.72 -35.49 71.23
CA THR A 688 38.59 -36.96 71.24
C THR A 688 38.87 -37.51 69.85
N ILE A 689 39.78 -38.47 69.74
CA ILE A 689 40.13 -39.15 68.48
C ILE A 689 39.91 -40.65 68.70
N ASN A 690 39.04 -41.26 67.89
CA ASN A 690 38.75 -42.70 67.93
C ASN A 690 38.95 -43.32 66.55
N GLY A 691 39.43 -44.56 66.51
CA GLY A 691 39.56 -45.35 65.29
C GLY A 691 39.99 -46.78 65.61
N LYS A 692 39.96 -47.67 64.60
CA LYS A 692 40.44 -49.06 64.73
C LYS A 692 41.96 -49.12 64.99
N GLU A 693 42.69 -48.18 64.40
CA GLU A 693 44.12 -47.96 64.57
C GLU A 693 44.36 -46.44 64.54
N ILE A 694 45.24 -45.95 65.40
CA ILE A 694 45.69 -44.55 65.42
C ILE A 694 47.21 -44.60 65.37
N LYS A 695 47.79 -44.30 64.20
CA LYS A 695 49.23 -44.24 64.00
C LYS A 695 49.68 -42.78 63.97
N VAL A 696 50.67 -42.44 64.79
CA VAL A 696 51.25 -41.08 64.85
C VAL A 696 52.74 -41.20 64.56
N ASP A 697 53.11 -40.99 63.30
CA ASP A 697 54.51 -40.89 62.88
C ASP A 697 54.94 -39.41 62.87
N ALA A 698 56.14 -39.11 63.39
CA ALA A 698 56.75 -37.79 63.27
C ALA A 698 58.24 -37.92 62.94
N THR A 699 58.75 -37.03 62.08
CA THR A 699 60.13 -37.07 61.58
C THR A 699 61.14 -36.36 62.49
N GLN A 700 60.69 -35.60 63.50
CA GLN A 700 61.56 -34.83 64.40
C GLN A 700 61.29 -35.13 65.88
N SER A 701 60.06 -34.93 66.36
CA SER A 701 59.67 -35.28 67.74
C SER A 701 58.16 -35.40 67.88
N ILE A 702 57.72 -36.10 68.93
CA ILE A 702 56.34 -36.07 69.44
C ILE A 702 56.45 -35.66 70.91
N ASN A 703 55.81 -34.55 71.28
CA ASN A 703 55.77 -34.07 72.66
C ASN A 703 54.36 -34.26 73.22
N LEU A 704 54.23 -35.13 74.24
CA LEU A 704 52.97 -35.38 74.95
C LEU A 704 53.14 -34.97 76.40
N SER A 705 52.48 -33.88 76.81
CA SER A 705 52.50 -33.35 78.17
C SER A 705 51.13 -32.84 78.57
N ALA A 706 50.83 -32.96 79.87
CA ALA A 706 49.61 -32.49 80.49
C ALA A 706 49.91 -32.03 81.92
N THR A 707 49.19 -31.00 82.39
CA THR A 707 49.40 -30.42 83.73
C THR A 707 49.03 -31.38 84.87
N ASN A 708 48.07 -32.29 84.62
CA ASN A 708 47.49 -33.17 85.64
C ASN A 708 47.93 -34.63 85.46
N GLU A 709 47.63 -35.24 84.32
CA GLU A 709 47.92 -36.66 84.03
C GLU A 709 48.02 -36.89 82.51
N THR A 710 48.95 -37.76 82.09
CA THR A 710 49.00 -38.36 80.76
C THR A 710 48.90 -39.88 80.91
N THR A 711 47.73 -40.46 80.58
CA THR A 711 47.49 -41.90 80.71
C THR A 711 47.68 -42.62 79.37
N VAL A 712 48.58 -43.61 79.35
CA VAL A 712 48.87 -44.48 78.20
C VAL A 712 48.63 -45.93 78.62
N GLY A 713 47.71 -46.62 77.94
CA GLY A 713 47.30 -47.98 78.32
C GLY A 713 46.90 -48.83 77.12
N GLY A 714 47.06 -50.15 77.27
CA GLY A 714 46.76 -51.16 76.27
C GLY A 714 47.23 -52.54 76.73
N LYS A 715 46.80 -53.62 76.05
CA LYS A 715 47.18 -54.99 76.44
C LYS A 715 48.70 -55.22 76.45
N ASN A 716 49.40 -54.60 75.51
CA ASN A 716 50.85 -54.49 75.48
C ASN A 716 51.19 -53.00 75.29
N VAL A 717 52.10 -52.46 76.10
CA VAL A 717 52.70 -51.13 75.89
C VAL A 717 54.20 -51.32 75.68
N LYS A 718 54.73 -50.84 74.55
CA LYS A 718 56.16 -50.97 74.19
C LYS A 718 56.74 -49.59 73.94
N VAL A 719 57.73 -49.21 74.74
CA VAL A 719 58.54 -48.00 74.59
C VAL A 719 59.96 -48.42 74.25
N THR A 720 60.53 -47.89 73.18
CA THR A 720 61.90 -48.19 72.72
C THR A 720 62.53 -46.98 72.05
N GLY A 721 63.72 -46.59 72.50
CA GLY A 721 64.60 -45.66 71.81
C GLY A 721 65.78 -46.41 71.18
N SER A 722 66.33 -45.86 70.09
CA SER A 722 67.52 -46.42 69.43
C SER A 722 68.82 -46.15 70.18
N THR A 723 68.83 -45.15 71.06
CA THR A 723 69.99 -44.69 71.83
C THR A 723 69.73 -44.77 73.32
N GLU A 724 68.60 -44.20 73.78
CA GLU A 724 68.25 -44.11 75.20
C GLU A 724 66.72 -44.06 75.36
N VAL A 725 66.22 -44.48 76.54
CA VAL A 725 64.87 -44.19 77.03
C VAL A 725 65.00 -43.68 78.46
N GLN A 726 64.69 -42.40 78.70
CA GLN A 726 64.67 -41.83 80.05
C GLN A 726 63.23 -41.80 80.60
N ILE A 727 63.07 -42.21 81.87
CA ILE A 727 61.80 -42.14 82.61
C ILE A 727 62.10 -41.44 83.93
N ASN A 728 61.90 -40.11 83.96
CA ASN A 728 62.31 -39.24 85.05
C ASN A 728 61.10 -38.80 85.89
N GLY A 729 61.17 -38.96 87.21
CA GLY A 729 60.11 -38.54 88.13
C GLY A 729 60.44 -38.85 89.58
N SER A 730 59.81 -38.14 90.53
CA SER A 730 60.07 -38.30 91.97
C SER A 730 59.62 -39.65 92.55
N LYS A 731 58.75 -40.38 91.85
CA LYS A 731 58.30 -41.73 92.22
C LYS A 731 57.88 -42.53 90.98
N VAL A 732 58.77 -43.37 90.47
CA VAL A 732 58.47 -44.31 89.39
C VAL A 732 58.07 -45.67 90.00
N ASN A 733 57.04 -46.32 89.44
CA ASN A 733 56.65 -47.68 89.80
C ASN A 733 56.65 -48.52 88.52
N ILE A 734 57.26 -49.70 88.55
CA ILE A 734 57.31 -50.65 87.43
C ILE A 734 56.84 -52.00 87.98
N ASN A 735 56.01 -52.72 87.22
CA ASN A 735 55.43 -54.02 87.60
C ASN A 735 54.69 -53.99 88.97
N LYS A 736 53.70 -53.10 89.09
CA LYS A 736 52.71 -53.09 90.19
C LYS A 736 51.32 -53.43 89.68
#